data_AF-A0A7X7Z5T9-F1
#
_entry.id   AF-A0A7X7Z5T9-F1
#
_cell.length_a   1.000
_cell.length_b   1.000
_cell.length_c   1.000
_cell.angle_alpha   90.00
_cell.angle_beta   90.00
_cell.angle_gamma   90.00
#
_symmetry.space_group_name_H-M   'P 1'
#
loop_
_entity.id
_entity.type
_entity.pdbx_description
1 polymer ?
#
loop_
_entity_poly.entity_id
_entity_poly.type
_entity_poly.pdbx_seq_one_letter_code
_entity_poly.pdbx_strand_id
1 'polypeptide(L)'
;MKKASDILQLGSHKIALLALTVSGILALLPALFIHKLGTEGDVFTHYYISLQAWKNPLLILDLWGRPLFTLTTMPFALAGFYWLKVYTVFLGILTSWLAYLTVRKLSFTEAWVAIPLVIFTPVYYYLLFNPLTETLMAFLLVWSIYLFTEKKYDLSAIVVGFIPFARLEAFVILPVFAAVFLIKKKYRPIVILLGGYVLFGLIGYFIWGEFFWFISKNPYAGGATDLYGKGELFHFIKKTDSILGYPLAILALVGTLFWGYRILQMRRSWKKMADDLSLWMLITGAYLAYLSAHSYSWWSGKGNSLGLVRVMGAVTPLAAIMAVAGLHHIGMELGKIKISDRLLAIGAAIIVALPTLQKHFNYHPSAEEIELRRSVEWLKNNNLLDRKIYYFHPMVGILTNRGAFEDEKGAMKVHFAGFQADQVTPEALVIWDAHFGPNEGQTSLESLLENPSFKLLTEITPEIPFKTLGGKDFKICIFEKDKDFKITGEADSTLHWFVIRKEGFEKPDEKSRKKIDSTQVHTGKYSRLMSEKEEFLEFLNSPVQTLDLKNTDSTLRAGVWINYEPVDSEIAALVAELKTKEKYKYISAPLSNATIKQNGWHYLEVSLDIKSADAEGNVKVYIWNKEKKTLRADDFILGYGMRMP
;
A
#
# COMPACT_ATOMS: atom_id res chain seq x y z
N MET A 1 16.54 -12.50 52.53
CA MET A 1 15.43 -12.44 51.54
C MET A 1 15.80 -11.77 50.20
N LYS A 2 16.53 -10.64 50.13
CA LYS A 2 16.97 -10.02 48.84
C LYS A 2 17.79 -10.96 47.92
N LYS A 3 18.74 -11.74 48.46
CA LYS A 3 19.56 -12.67 47.65
C LYS A 3 18.76 -13.75 46.90
N ALA A 4 17.66 -14.25 47.48
CA ALA A 4 16.86 -15.31 46.85
C ALA A 4 15.95 -14.77 45.73
N SER A 5 15.38 -13.56 45.90
CA SER A 5 14.62 -12.90 44.84
C SER A 5 15.50 -12.50 43.66
N ASP A 6 16.73 -12.06 43.92
CA ASP A 6 17.67 -11.65 42.86
C ASP A 6 18.18 -12.86 42.07
N ILE A 7 18.43 -14.01 42.73
CA ILE A 7 18.81 -15.28 42.07
C ILE A 7 17.65 -15.86 41.23
N LEU A 8 16.42 -15.81 41.74
CA LEU A 8 15.21 -16.20 40.99
C LEU A 8 14.98 -15.28 39.77
N GLN A 9 15.23 -13.97 39.91
CA GLN A 9 15.15 -13.02 38.79
C GLN A 9 16.22 -13.26 37.73
N LEU A 10 17.46 -13.57 38.12
CA LEU A 10 18.56 -13.93 37.21
C LEU A 10 18.27 -15.23 36.43
N GLY A 11 17.70 -16.25 37.09
CA GLY A 11 17.27 -17.49 36.43
C GLY A 11 16.19 -17.26 35.37
N SER A 12 15.20 -16.41 35.69
CA SER A 12 14.13 -16.03 34.75
C SER A 12 14.65 -15.27 33.51
N HIS A 13 15.67 -14.42 33.66
CA HIS A 13 16.26 -13.71 32.52
C HIS A 13 17.06 -14.63 31.59
N LYS A 14 17.80 -15.61 32.12
CA LYS A 14 18.50 -16.60 31.27
C LYS A 14 17.52 -17.41 30.41
N ILE A 15 16.40 -17.81 30.98
CA ILE A 15 15.34 -18.54 30.26
C ILE A 15 14.70 -17.64 29.20
N ALA A 16 14.41 -16.39 29.52
CA ALA A 16 13.86 -15.44 28.56
C ALA A 16 14.83 -15.19 27.39
N LEU A 17 16.13 -15.04 27.66
CA LEU A 17 17.15 -14.93 26.61
C LEU A 17 17.23 -16.19 25.76
N LEU A 18 17.19 -17.39 26.36
CA LEU A 18 17.15 -18.65 25.62
C LEU A 18 15.90 -18.72 24.72
N ALA A 19 14.72 -18.39 25.26
CA ALA A 19 13.47 -18.37 24.51
C ALA A 19 13.51 -17.36 23.35
N LEU A 20 14.11 -16.17 23.58
CA LEU A 20 14.33 -15.15 22.56
C LEU A 20 15.28 -15.63 21.46
N THR A 21 16.40 -16.24 21.84
CA THR A 21 17.39 -16.77 20.88
C THR A 21 16.77 -17.87 20.04
N VAL A 22 16.11 -18.86 20.66
CA VAL A 22 15.47 -19.97 19.92
C VAL A 22 14.36 -19.46 19.01
N SER A 23 13.44 -18.64 19.52
CA SER A 23 12.33 -18.12 18.71
C SER A 23 12.83 -17.17 17.62
N GLY A 24 13.85 -16.36 17.91
CA GLY A 24 14.49 -15.45 16.98
C GLY A 24 15.22 -16.19 15.86
N ILE A 25 15.96 -17.27 16.16
CA ILE A 25 16.59 -18.12 15.13
C ILE A 25 15.53 -18.79 14.26
N LEU A 26 14.46 -19.34 14.87
CA LEU A 26 13.37 -19.98 14.14
C LEU A 26 12.59 -18.99 13.24
N ALA A 27 12.58 -17.70 13.58
CA ALA A 27 12.02 -16.65 12.72
C ALA A 27 13.02 -16.13 11.68
N LEU A 28 14.30 -15.97 12.04
CA LEU A 28 15.31 -15.36 11.17
C LEU A 28 15.81 -16.30 10.08
N LEU A 29 16.01 -17.59 10.38
CA LEU A 29 16.49 -18.56 9.39
C LEU A 29 15.56 -18.64 8.18
N PRO A 30 14.22 -18.77 8.34
CA PRO A 30 13.31 -18.71 7.21
C PRO A 30 13.41 -17.38 6.44
N ALA A 31 13.54 -16.23 7.12
CA ALA A 31 13.61 -14.93 6.46
C ALA A 31 14.85 -14.77 5.56
N LEU A 32 15.97 -15.41 5.94
CA LEU A 32 17.24 -15.34 5.20
C LEU A 32 17.33 -16.37 4.07
N PHE A 33 16.86 -17.60 4.30
CA PHE A 33 17.11 -18.72 3.38
C PHE A 33 15.92 -19.04 2.47
N ILE A 34 14.73 -18.54 2.78
CA ILE A 34 13.54 -18.80 1.98
C ILE A 34 13.41 -17.71 0.92
N HIS A 35 13.58 -18.13 -0.33
CA HIS A 35 13.59 -17.27 -1.51
C HIS A 35 12.19 -16.77 -1.90
N LYS A 36 11.14 -17.16 -1.18
CA LYS A 36 9.76 -16.67 -1.36
C LYS A 36 9.72 -15.17 -1.15
N LEU A 37 9.38 -14.38 -2.15
CA LEU A 37 9.43 -12.92 -2.07
C LEU A 37 8.21 -12.33 -1.33
N GLY A 38 7.07 -12.99 -1.37
CA GLY A 38 5.82 -12.50 -0.80
C GLY A 38 4.69 -12.63 -1.81
N THR A 39 3.45 -12.58 -1.34
CA THR A 39 2.28 -12.86 -2.19
C THR A 39 1.38 -11.64 -2.39
N GLU A 40 1.76 -10.48 -1.84
CA GLU A 40 0.88 -9.31 -1.77
C GLU A 40 1.56 -8.10 -2.40
N GLY A 41 0.83 -7.36 -3.25
CA GLY A 41 1.35 -6.17 -3.94
C GLY A 41 1.94 -5.12 -2.99
N ASP A 42 1.27 -4.86 -1.87
CA ASP A 42 1.69 -3.88 -0.86
C ASP A 42 3.12 -4.08 -0.35
N VAL A 43 3.53 -5.34 -0.19
CA VAL A 43 4.87 -5.71 0.30
C VAL A 43 5.95 -5.09 -0.59
N PHE A 44 5.74 -5.15 -1.90
CA PHE A 44 6.67 -4.63 -2.90
C PHE A 44 6.55 -3.12 -3.03
N THR A 45 5.32 -2.59 -3.00
CA THR A 45 5.05 -1.15 -3.08
C THR A 45 5.73 -0.40 -1.93
N HIS A 46 5.64 -0.90 -0.69
CA HIS A 46 6.35 -0.32 0.45
C HIS A 46 7.88 -0.33 0.27
N TYR A 47 8.43 -1.41 -0.31
CA TYR A 47 9.85 -1.49 -0.64
C TYR A 47 10.25 -0.40 -1.63
N TYR A 48 9.53 -0.25 -2.74
CA TYR A 48 9.85 0.73 -3.77
C TYR A 48 9.72 2.17 -3.26
N ILE A 49 8.68 2.48 -2.47
CA ILE A 49 8.53 3.79 -1.84
C ILE A 49 9.72 4.07 -0.93
N SER A 50 10.10 3.12 -0.07
CA SER A 50 11.22 3.25 0.86
C SER A 50 12.57 3.41 0.14
N LEU A 51 12.78 2.68 -0.95
CA LEU A 51 14.00 2.77 -1.75
C LEU A 51 14.09 4.12 -2.47
N GLN A 52 12.99 4.54 -3.09
CA GLN A 52 12.96 5.76 -3.89
C GLN A 52 12.88 7.03 -3.04
N ALA A 53 12.44 6.95 -1.78
CA ALA A 53 12.40 8.08 -0.85
C ALA A 53 13.77 8.77 -0.65
N TRP A 54 14.87 8.05 -0.89
CA TRP A 54 16.21 8.65 -0.92
C TRP A 54 16.45 9.61 -2.09
N LYS A 55 15.84 9.34 -3.25
CA LYS A 55 15.92 10.18 -4.45
C LYS A 55 14.80 11.21 -4.51
N ASN A 56 13.62 10.86 -4.00
CA ASN A 56 12.45 11.73 -3.93
C ASN A 56 11.91 11.76 -2.49
N PRO A 57 12.41 12.66 -1.63
CA PRO A 57 12.02 12.73 -0.22
C PRO A 57 10.52 12.96 0.03
N LEU A 58 9.75 13.46 -0.95
CA LEU A 58 8.30 13.59 -0.80
C LEU A 58 7.60 12.24 -0.60
N LEU A 59 8.22 11.14 -1.04
CA LEU A 59 7.70 9.78 -0.80
C LEU A 59 7.73 9.39 0.69
N ILE A 60 8.49 10.08 1.54
CA ILE A 60 8.40 9.92 2.99
C ILE A 60 7.01 10.32 3.48
N LEU A 61 6.30 11.21 2.79
CA LEU A 61 4.96 11.65 3.15
C LEU A 61 3.87 10.92 2.37
N ASP A 62 4.23 9.86 1.64
CA ASP A 62 3.26 9.05 0.91
C ASP A 62 2.34 8.30 1.90
N LEU A 63 1.03 8.53 1.78
CA LEU A 63 0.04 7.94 2.68
C LEU A 63 -0.21 6.45 2.44
N TRP A 64 0.17 5.91 1.27
CA TRP A 64 0.16 4.47 1.02
C TRP A 64 1.39 3.82 1.68
N GLY A 65 2.56 4.41 1.47
CA GLY A 65 3.84 4.02 2.06
C GLY A 65 3.89 4.07 3.59
N ARG A 66 3.03 4.92 4.17
CA ARG A 66 2.92 5.27 5.61
C ARG A 66 4.17 6.00 6.10
N PRO A 67 4.08 7.29 6.48
CA PRO A 67 5.27 8.10 6.66
C PRO A 67 6.31 7.57 7.64
N LEU A 68 5.85 7.07 8.80
CA LEU A 68 6.75 6.53 9.80
C LEU A 68 7.32 5.17 9.37
N PHE A 69 6.52 4.36 8.67
CA PHE A 69 7.00 3.09 8.13
C PHE A 69 8.11 3.33 7.12
N THR A 70 7.84 4.15 6.09
CA THR A 70 8.82 4.54 5.07
C THR A 70 10.11 5.07 5.69
N LEU A 71 10.02 6.00 6.65
CA LEU A 71 11.20 6.57 7.31
C LEU A 71 12.08 5.49 7.98
N THR A 72 11.46 4.50 8.61
CA THR A 72 12.18 3.42 9.33
C THR A 72 12.71 2.32 8.41
N THR A 73 12.07 2.07 7.28
CA THR A 73 12.47 1.03 6.30
C THR A 73 13.46 1.55 5.26
N MET A 74 13.55 2.86 5.05
CA MET A 74 14.48 3.50 4.11
C MET A 74 15.92 2.98 4.18
N PRO A 75 16.57 2.86 5.36
CA PRO A 75 17.96 2.36 5.43
C PRO A 75 18.08 0.89 5.00
N PHE A 76 17.07 0.08 5.31
CA PHE A 76 17.04 -1.34 4.94
C PHE A 76 16.73 -1.53 3.45
N ALA A 77 15.93 -0.63 2.87
CA ALA A 77 15.58 -0.67 1.45
C ALA A 77 16.81 -0.49 0.55
N LEU A 78 17.77 0.34 0.95
CA LEU A 78 19.05 0.50 0.24
C LEU A 78 19.84 -0.81 0.13
N ALA A 79 19.76 -1.67 1.14
CA ALA A 79 20.44 -2.95 1.14
C ALA A 79 19.70 -4.02 0.30
N GLY A 80 18.45 -3.74 -0.09
CA GLY A 80 17.61 -4.59 -0.93
C GLY A 80 16.41 -5.20 -0.21
N PHE A 81 15.51 -5.80 -0.98
CA PHE A 81 14.22 -6.30 -0.49
C PHE A 81 14.32 -7.31 0.68
N TYR A 82 15.31 -8.21 0.66
CA TYR A 82 15.51 -9.18 1.73
C TYR A 82 15.80 -8.52 3.09
N TRP A 83 16.44 -7.37 3.11
CA TRP A 83 16.72 -6.64 4.35
C TRP A 83 15.48 -6.03 4.98
N LEU A 84 14.42 -5.79 4.21
CA LEU A 84 13.12 -5.41 4.79
C LEU A 84 12.47 -6.56 5.56
N LYS A 85 12.68 -7.82 5.13
CA LYS A 85 12.24 -8.99 5.91
C LYS A 85 13.04 -9.11 7.21
N VAL A 86 14.34 -8.87 7.14
CA VAL A 86 15.20 -8.83 8.35
C VAL A 86 14.70 -7.74 9.30
N TYR A 87 14.34 -6.56 8.78
CA TYR A 87 13.73 -5.48 9.56
C TYR A 87 12.45 -5.93 10.28
N THR A 88 11.52 -6.61 9.62
CA THR A 88 10.29 -7.08 10.28
C THR A 88 10.53 -8.18 11.30
N VAL A 89 11.47 -9.09 11.05
CA VAL A 89 11.91 -10.07 12.07
C VAL A 89 12.51 -9.35 13.27
N PHE A 90 13.37 -8.35 13.04
CA PHE A 90 13.98 -7.55 14.10
C PHE A 90 12.92 -6.85 14.95
N LEU A 91 11.92 -6.21 14.32
CA LEU A 91 10.78 -5.65 15.03
C LEU A 91 9.99 -6.71 15.82
N GLY A 92 9.78 -7.90 15.25
CA GLY A 92 9.14 -9.02 15.93
C GLY A 92 9.87 -9.43 17.20
N ILE A 93 11.19 -9.57 17.14
CA ILE A 93 12.06 -9.87 18.29
C ILE A 93 11.95 -8.77 19.35
N LEU A 94 12.09 -7.49 18.96
CA LEU A 94 11.93 -6.36 19.89
C LEU A 94 10.54 -6.34 20.55
N THR A 95 9.49 -6.56 19.77
CA THR A 95 8.10 -6.62 20.25
C THR A 95 7.92 -7.72 21.27
N SER A 96 8.42 -8.93 21.00
CA SER A 96 8.35 -10.07 21.90
C SER A 96 9.11 -9.83 23.22
N TRP A 97 10.26 -9.15 23.15
CA TRP A 97 11.05 -8.79 24.32
C TRP A 97 10.33 -7.74 25.18
N LEU A 98 9.76 -6.71 24.55
CA LEU A 98 8.96 -5.70 25.26
C LEU A 98 7.68 -6.30 25.87
N ALA A 99 7.05 -7.26 25.20
CA ALA A 99 5.92 -8.01 25.76
C ALA A 99 6.32 -8.79 27.01
N TYR A 100 7.48 -9.48 26.97
CA TYR A 100 8.06 -10.14 28.14
C TYR A 100 8.31 -9.15 29.30
N LEU A 101 8.93 -8.00 29.01
CA LEU A 101 9.19 -6.98 30.03
C LEU A 101 7.88 -6.42 30.61
N THR A 102 6.85 -6.25 29.79
CA THR A 102 5.52 -5.81 30.20
C THR A 102 4.88 -6.83 31.15
N VAL A 103 4.88 -8.12 30.77
CA VAL A 103 4.32 -9.21 31.60
C VAL A 103 5.09 -9.36 32.92
N ARG A 104 6.41 -9.17 32.92
CA ARG A 104 7.23 -9.16 34.14
C ARG A 104 6.76 -8.10 35.14
N LYS A 105 6.32 -6.93 34.67
CA LYS A 105 5.79 -5.86 35.53
C LYS A 105 4.39 -6.19 36.07
N LEU A 106 3.61 -7.00 35.35
CA LEU A 106 2.34 -7.55 35.80
C LEU A 106 2.49 -8.63 36.88
N SER A 107 3.72 -9.10 37.14
CA SER A 107 4.01 -10.15 38.12
C SER A 107 3.34 -11.50 37.82
N PHE A 108 3.05 -11.78 36.55
CA PHE A 108 2.57 -13.10 36.12
C PHE A 108 3.71 -14.13 36.13
N THR A 109 3.37 -15.38 36.42
CA THR A 109 4.35 -16.49 36.43
C THR A 109 4.83 -16.82 35.02
N GLU A 110 6.07 -17.29 34.92
CA GLU A 110 6.69 -17.73 33.66
C GLU A 110 6.60 -16.71 32.51
N ALA A 111 6.77 -15.41 32.81
CA ALA A 111 6.66 -14.31 31.86
C ALA A 111 7.45 -14.48 30.53
N TRP A 112 8.53 -15.27 30.54
CA TRP A 112 9.33 -15.57 29.34
C TRP A 112 8.50 -16.20 28.22
N VAL A 113 7.39 -16.88 28.55
CA VAL A 113 6.49 -17.51 27.58
C VAL A 113 5.82 -16.49 26.64
N ALA A 114 5.75 -15.21 27.03
CA ALA A 114 5.29 -14.14 26.16
C ALA A 114 6.07 -14.10 24.83
N ILE A 115 7.36 -14.43 24.86
CA ILE A 115 8.24 -14.36 23.69
C ILE A 115 7.77 -15.33 22.59
N PRO A 116 7.73 -16.66 22.81
CA PRO A 116 7.26 -17.59 21.79
C PRO A 116 5.78 -17.36 21.43
N LEU A 117 4.92 -16.98 22.39
CA LEU A 117 3.52 -16.72 22.07
C LEU A 117 3.34 -15.53 21.11
N VAL A 118 4.14 -14.46 21.24
CA VAL A 118 4.13 -13.34 20.29
C VAL A 118 4.64 -13.79 18.92
N ILE A 119 5.85 -14.36 18.87
CA ILE A 119 6.51 -14.70 17.60
C ILE A 119 5.70 -15.74 16.81
N PHE A 120 5.20 -16.79 17.48
CA PHE A 120 4.50 -17.88 16.83
C PHE A 120 2.98 -17.71 16.80
N THR A 121 2.45 -16.52 17.08
CA THR A 121 1.06 -16.23 16.72
C THR A 121 0.91 -16.37 15.19
N PRO A 122 -0.02 -17.19 14.67
CA PRO A 122 -0.06 -17.57 13.24
C PRO A 122 0.05 -16.40 12.26
N VAL A 123 -0.78 -15.36 12.41
CA VAL A 123 -0.72 -14.19 11.50
C VAL A 123 0.51 -13.34 11.75
N TYR A 124 0.98 -13.24 13.00
CA TYR A 124 2.17 -12.44 13.32
C TYR A 124 3.42 -13.07 12.72
N TYR A 125 3.54 -14.40 12.81
CA TYR A 125 4.60 -15.17 12.19
C TYR A 125 4.62 -14.97 10.67
N TYR A 126 3.46 -15.03 10.01
CA TYR A 126 3.32 -14.69 8.59
C TYR A 126 3.86 -13.28 8.27
N LEU A 127 3.53 -12.29 9.09
CA LEU A 127 3.97 -10.90 8.91
C LEU A 127 5.48 -10.71 9.12
N LEU A 128 6.17 -11.58 9.86
CA LEU A 128 7.63 -11.48 10.00
C LEU A 128 8.34 -11.63 8.65
N PHE A 129 7.71 -12.28 7.67
CA PHE A 129 8.26 -12.55 6.33
C PHE A 129 7.69 -11.65 5.23
N ASN A 130 6.70 -10.82 5.55
CA ASN A 130 6.04 -9.92 4.62
C ASN A 130 6.16 -8.49 5.17
N PRO A 131 7.12 -7.69 4.67
CA PRO A 131 7.41 -6.37 5.23
C PRO A 131 6.27 -5.38 5.04
N LEU A 132 5.37 -5.40 6.02
CA LEU A 132 4.15 -4.61 6.06
C LEU A 132 4.08 -3.78 7.36
N THR A 133 3.26 -2.75 7.29
CA THR A 133 3.07 -1.71 8.33
C THR A 133 2.63 -2.25 9.68
N GLU A 134 1.95 -3.39 9.71
CA GLU A 134 1.40 -4.06 10.88
C GLU A 134 2.50 -4.39 11.91
N THR A 135 3.68 -4.80 11.45
CA THR A 135 4.80 -5.17 12.33
C THR A 135 5.36 -3.97 13.10
N LEU A 136 5.51 -2.83 12.42
CA LEU A 136 5.94 -1.58 13.05
C LEU A 136 4.87 -1.06 14.01
N MET A 137 3.60 -1.07 13.60
CA MET A 137 2.51 -0.69 14.49
C MET A 137 2.49 -1.55 15.76
N ALA A 138 2.62 -2.88 15.62
CA ALA A 138 2.65 -3.81 16.75
C ALA A 138 3.81 -3.50 17.71
N PHE A 139 5.01 -3.25 17.19
CA PHE A 139 6.17 -2.83 17.97
C PHE A 139 5.88 -1.53 18.75
N LEU A 140 5.41 -0.48 18.08
CA LEU A 140 5.12 0.80 18.71
C LEU A 140 4.03 0.69 19.78
N LEU A 141 3.01 -0.13 19.54
CA LEU A 141 1.92 -0.38 20.48
C LEU A 141 2.41 -1.11 21.74
N VAL A 142 3.21 -2.17 21.60
CA VAL A 142 3.76 -2.86 22.79
C VAL A 142 4.78 -1.97 23.50
N TRP A 143 5.59 -1.21 22.76
CA TRP A 143 6.56 -0.29 23.34
C TRP A 143 5.90 0.81 24.17
N SER A 144 4.80 1.39 23.71
CA SER A 144 4.07 2.41 24.45
C SER A 144 3.43 1.86 25.73
N ILE A 145 2.92 0.62 25.71
CA ILE A 145 2.39 -0.06 26.90
C ILE A 145 3.52 -0.35 27.88
N TYR A 146 4.67 -0.83 27.40
CA TYR A 146 5.86 -1.01 28.24
C TYR A 146 6.26 0.31 28.92
N LEU A 147 6.37 1.41 28.17
CA LEU A 147 6.66 2.74 28.72
C LEU A 147 5.63 3.20 29.75
N PHE A 148 4.35 2.87 29.53
CA PHE A 148 3.29 3.11 30.51
C PHE A 148 3.54 2.33 31.81
N THR A 149 3.97 1.06 31.73
CA THR A 149 4.31 0.26 32.92
C THR A 149 5.51 0.82 33.70
N GLU A 150 6.43 1.50 33.00
CA GLU A 150 7.55 2.25 33.59
C GLU A 150 7.15 3.65 34.09
N LYS A 151 5.85 3.98 34.06
CA LYS A 151 5.29 5.29 34.43
C LYS A 151 5.83 6.45 33.61
N LYS A 152 6.44 6.18 32.45
CA LYS A 152 6.92 7.17 31.48
C LYS A 152 5.77 7.62 30.59
N TYR A 153 4.74 8.23 31.18
CA TYR A 153 3.46 8.52 30.51
C TYR A 153 3.62 9.45 29.30
N ASP A 154 4.47 10.47 29.38
CA ASP A 154 4.72 11.39 28.26
C ASP A 154 5.35 10.64 27.07
N LEU A 155 6.36 9.79 27.31
CA LEU A 155 6.98 8.99 26.26
C LEU A 155 6.00 7.96 25.67
N SER A 156 5.18 7.34 26.52
CA SER A 156 4.11 6.44 26.07
C SER A 156 3.13 7.16 25.14
N ALA A 157 2.71 8.39 25.49
CA ALA A 157 1.86 9.23 24.66
C ALA A 157 2.52 9.66 23.35
N ILE A 158 3.82 10.00 23.37
CA ILE A 158 4.58 10.28 22.15
C ILE A 158 4.53 9.07 21.23
N VAL A 159 4.96 7.90 21.69
CA VAL A 159 5.02 6.69 20.84
C VAL A 159 3.64 6.35 20.27
N VAL A 160 2.58 6.42 21.07
CA VAL A 160 1.20 6.16 20.60
C VAL A 160 0.70 7.21 19.63
N GLY A 161 1.01 8.50 19.85
CA GLY A 161 0.61 9.59 18.96
C GLY A 161 1.19 9.47 17.55
N PHE A 162 2.29 8.72 17.38
CA PHE A 162 2.92 8.45 16.08
C PHE A 162 2.41 7.19 15.39
N ILE A 163 1.68 6.31 16.08
CA ILE A 163 1.14 5.07 15.51
C ILE A 163 0.28 5.30 14.24
N PRO A 164 -0.59 6.32 14.15
CA PRO A 164 -1.34 6.61 12.92
C PRO A 164 -0.46 6.81 11.68
N PHE A 165 0.79 7.25 11.85
CA PHE A 165 1.73 7.46 10.74
C PHE A 165 2.53 6.20 10.39
N ALA A 166 2.53 5.18 11.25
CA ALA A 166 2.92 3.83 10.87
C ALA A 166 1.75 3.11 10.18
N ARG A 167 0.51 3.35 10.62
CA ARG A 167 -0.70 2.79 10.03
C ARG A 167 -1.93 3.65 10.33
N LEU A 168 -2.58 4.20 9.30
CA LEU A 168 -3.65 5.20 9.47
C LEU A 168 -4.80 4.70 10.34
N GLU A 169 -5.34 3.49 10.10
CA GLU A 169 -6.52 2.99 10.83
C GLU A 169 -6.29 2.84 12.34
N ALA A 170 -5.04 2.86 12.81
CA ALA A 170 -4.69 2.74 14.21
C ALA A 170 -5.05 3.96 15.05
N PHE A 171 -5.58 5.04 14.44
CA PHE A 171 -6.16 6.18 15.17
C PHE A 171 -7.21 5.74 16.20
N VAL A 172 -7.89 4.60 15.98
CA VAL A 172 -8.89 4.03 16.89
C VAL A 172 -8.33 3.60 18.26
N ILE A 173 -7.01 3.48 18.38
CA ILE A 173 -6.34 3.13 19.65
C ILE A 173 -6.12 4.38 20.52
N LEU A 174 -6.02 5.58 19.93
CA LEU A 174 -5.75 6.82 20.68
C LEU A 174 -6.79 7.11 21.77
N PRO A 175 -8.11 6.96 21.51
CA PRO A 175 -9.13 7.14 22.55
C PRO A 175 -8.96 6.21 23.75
N VAL A 176 -8.47 4.98 23.55
CA VAL A 176 -8.21 4.02 24.64
C VAL A 176 -7.10 4.55 25.55
N PHE A 177 -5.99 5.03 24.97
CA PHE A 177 -4.91 5.65 25.74
C PHE A 177 -5.34 6.94 26.43
N ALA A 178 -6.13 7.79 25.76
CA ALA A 178 -6.67 9.00 26.36
C ALA A 178 -7.55 8.68 27.59
N ALA A 179 -8.45 7.70 27.48
CA ALA A 179 -9.28 7.24 28.59
C ALA A 179 -8.43 6.73 29.76
N VAL A 180 -7.38 5.96 29.47
CA VAL A 180 -6.45 5.48 30.50
C VAL A 180 -5.70 6.63 31.17
N PHE A 181 -5.18 7.60 30.42
CA PHE A 181 -4.54 8.78 31.01
C PHE A 181 -5.49 9.61 31.87
N LEU A 182 -6.78 9.71 31.50
CA LEU A 182 -7.81 10.33 32.33
C LEU A 182 -8.02 9.56 33.65
N ILE A 183 -8.11 8.23 33.61
CA ILE A 183 -8.19 7.38 34.82
C ILE A 183 -6.97 7.60 35.73
N LYS A 184 -5.78 7.75 35.13
CA LYS A 184 -4.53 8.07 35.85
C LYS A 184 -4.42 9.54 36.30
N LYS A 185 -5.38 10.39 35.95
CA LYS A 185 -5.36 11.85 36.17
C LYS A 185 -4.09 12.50 35.59
N LYS A 186 -3.69 12.04 34.40
CA LYS A 186 -2.51 12.53 33.66
C LYS A 186 -2.95 13.29 32.41
N TYR A 187 -3.23 14.58 32.57
CA TYR A 187 -3.77 15.41 31.48
C TYR A 187 -2.72 15.79 30.43
N ARG A 188 -1.47 16.03 30.84
CA ARG A 188 -0.37 16.38 29.92
C ARG A 188 -0.14 15.33 28.83
N PRO A 189 -0.03 14.02 29.14
CA PRO A 189 0.01 12.96 28.12
C PRO A 189 -1.13 13.00 27.09
N ILE A 190 -2.34 13.43 27.48
CA ILE A 190 -3.49 13.49 26.57
C ILE A 190 -3.24 14.53 25.47
N VAL A 191 -2.69 15.69 25.82
CA VAL A 191 -2.31 16.71 24.83
C VAL A 191 -1.16 16.19 23.94
N ILE A 192 -0.20 15.49 24.53
CA ILE A 192 0.95 14.91 23.83
C ILE A 192 0.54 13.83 22.81
N LEU A 193 -0.58 13.11 23.02
CA LEU A 193 -1.10 12.13 22.04
C LEU A 193 -1.33 12.74 20.66
N LEU A 194 -1.60 14.05 20.58
CA LEU A 194 -1.77 14.76 19.31
C LEU A 194 -0.44 15.11 18.64
N GLY A 195 0.70 14.88 19.29
CA GLY A 195 2.02 15.29 18.84
C GLY A 195 2.40 14.77 17.46
N GLY A 196 2.02 13.53 17.11
CA GLY A 196 2.24 13.00 15.76
C GLY A 196 1.47 13.79 14.70
N TYR A 197 0.18 14.07 14.95
CA TYR A 197 -0.64 14.87 14.04
C TYR A 197 -0.15 16.30 13.91
N VAL A 198 0.30 16.90 15.02
CA VAL A 198 0.89 18.24 14.98
C VAL A 198 2.18 18.23 14.17
N LEU A 199 3.10 17.29 14.41
CA LEU A 199 4.37 17.25 13.70
C LEU A 199 4.17 17.04 12.19
N PHE A 200 3.45 15.99 11.80
CA PHE A 200 3.22 15.71 10.39
C PHE A 200 2.33 16.76 9.74
N GLY A 201 1.38 17.35 10.48
CA GLY A 201 0.57 18.45 9.99
C GLY A 201 1.40 19.71 9.71
N LEU A 202 2.35 20.06 10.59
CA LEU A 202 3.30 21.15 10.35
C LEU A 202 4.18 20.85 9.12
N ILE A 203 4.70 19.63 8.99
CA ILE A 203 5.50 19.23 7.82
C ILE A 203 4.68 19.42 6.53
N GLY A 204 3.44 18.96 6.48
CA GLY A 204 2.59 19.14 5.30
C GLY A 204 2.18 20.58 5.07
N TYR A 205 2.02 21.40 6.11
CA TYR A 205 1.79 22.84 5.96
C TYR A 205 2.96 23.54 5.27
N PHE A 206 4.21 23.22 5.64
CA PHE A 206 5.38 23.83 4.99
C PHE A 206 5.62 23.33 3.56
N ILE A 207 5.15 22.13 3.22
CA ILE A 207 5.38 21.53 1.89
C ILE A 207 4.23 21.85 0.92
N TRP A 208 2.99 21.79 1.39
CA TRP A 208 1.79 21.92 0.55
C TRP A 208 0.87 23.07 0.95
N GLY A 209 1.17 23.83 2.00
CA GLY A 209 0.27 24.85 2.54
C GLY A 209 -0.93 24.28 3.31
N GLU A 210 -1.00 22.96 3.50
CA GLU A 210 -2.14 22.27 4.09
C GLU A 210 -1.76 21.52 5.38
N PHE A 211 -2.23 22.01 6.54
CA PHE A 211 -1.97 21.35 7.83
C PHE A 211 -2.66 19.98 7.94
N PHE A 212 -3.88 19.85 7.42
CA PHE A 212 -4.67 18.61 7.45
C PHE A 212 -4.47 17.72 6.21
N TRP A 213 -3.30 17.78 5.58
CA TRP A 213 -2.98 17.07 4.34
C TRP A 213 -3.24 15.54 4.42
N PHE A 214 -3.06 14.94 5.59
CA PHE A 214 -3.30 13.52 5.82
C PHE A 214 -4.78 13.13 5.74
N ILE A 215 -5.69 14.10 5.74
CA ILE A 215 -7.12 13.93 5.44
C ILE A 215 -7.38 14.27 3.96
N SER A 216 -6.95 15.45 3.49
CA SER A 216 -7.27 15.94 2.15
C SER A 216 -6.64 15.10 1.03
N LYS A 217 -5.43 14.58 1.25
CA LYS A 217 -4.68 13.76 0.29
C LYS A 217 -4.83 12.26 0.54
N ASN A 218 -5.74 11.84 1.42
CA ASN A 218 -5.93 10.43 1.73
C ASN A 218 -6.42 9.66 0.47
N PRO A 219 -5.65 8.68 -0.05
CA PRO A 219 -6.03 7.93 -1.25
C PRO A 219 -7.31 7.11 -1.03
N TYR A 220 -7.72 6.92 0.23
CA TYR A 220 -8.91 6.17 0.62
C TYR A 220 -10.16 7.05 0.85
N ALA A 221 -10.14 8.33 0.47
CA ALA A 221 -11.28 9.26 0.66
C ALA A 221 -12.49 9.03 -0.28
N GLY A 222 -12.48 7.97 -1.12
CA GLY A 222 -13.61 7.56 -1.96
C GLY A 222 -14.33 6.32 -1.42
N GLY A 223 -15.63 6.18 -1.71
CA GLY A 223 -16.40 4.98 -1.37
C GLY A 223 -15.94 3.77 -2.19
N ALA A 224 -15.01 2.96 -1.67
CA ALA A 224 -14.52 1.77 -2.36
C ALA A 224 -15.44 0.54 -2.21
N THR A 225 -16.72 0.73 -1.88
CA THR A 225 -17.70 -0.37 -1.93
C THR A 225 -17.75 -1.01 -3.31
N ASP A 226 -17.56 -0.21 -4.36
CA ASP A 226 -17.58 -0.67 -5.75
C ASP A 226 -16.33 -1.48 -6.14
N LEU A 227 -15.23 -1.37 -5.37
CA LEU A 227 -13.92 -1.94 -5.73
C LEU A 227 -13.51 -3.11 -4.82
N TYR A 228 -13.84 -3.02 -3.53
CA TYR A 228 -13.42 -3.99 -2.51
C TYR A 228 -14.57 -4.78 -1.88
N GLY A 229 -15.82 -4.32 -2.05
CA GLY A 229 -17.00 -5.02 -1.54
C GLY A 229 -17.24 -4.85 -0.04
N LYS A 230 -17.97 -5.81 0.54
CA LYS A 230 -18.32 -5.90 1.96
C LYS A 230 -18.33 -7.37 2.41
N GLY A 231 -18.22 -7.61 3.71
CA GLY A 231 -18.40 -8.96 4.26
C GLY A 231 -19.09 -8.99 5.61
N GLU A 232 -18.87 -10.07 6.37
CA GLU A 232 -19.58 -10.30 7.63
C GLU A 232 -18.95 -9.54 8.81
N LEU A 233 -19.79 -9.09 9.75
CA LEU A 233 -19.34 -8.40 10.97
C LEU A 233 -18.36 -9.24 11.81
N PHE A 234 -18.62 -10.54 11.91
CA PHE A 234 -17.80 -11.47 12.67
C PHE A 234 -16.71 -12.16 11.83
N HIS A 235 -16.38 -11.64 10.66
CA HIS A 235 -15.37 -12.20 9.75
C HIS A 235 -14.03 -12.51 10.45
N PHE A 236 -13.47 -11.54 11.17
CA PHE A 236 -12.20 -11.73 11.89
C PHE A 236 -12.32 -12.73 13.05
N ILE A 237 -13.49 -12.82 13.71
CA ILE A 237 -13.72 -13.83 14.75
C ILE A 237 -13.78 -15.23 14.13
N LYS A 238 -14.48 -15.39 12.99
CA LYS A 238 -14.54 -16.67 12.26
C LYS A 238 -13.16 -17.11 11.75
N LYS A 239 -12.27 -16.16 11.45
CA LYS A 239 -10.88 -16.40 11.01
C LYS A 239 -9.86 -16.48 12.14
N THR A 240 -10.31 -16.64 13.39
CA THR A 240 -9.42 -16.73 14.57
C THR A 240 -8.38 -17.83 14.46
N ASP A 241 -8.70 -18.95 13.80
CA ASP A 241 -7.77 -20.05 13.50
C ASP A 241 -6.52 -19.57 12.73
N SER A 242 -6.71 -18.68 11.76
CA SER A 242 -5.66 -18.09 10.94
C SER A 242 -4.99 -16.89 11.59
N ILE A 243 -5.70 -16.18 12.48
CA ILE A 243 -5.21 -14.98 13.17
C ILE A 243 -4.38 -15.37 14.40
N LEU A 244 -5.04 -15.93 15.42
CA LEU A 244 -4.43 -16.29 16.70
C LEU A 244 -4.08 -17.78 16.80
N GLY A 245 -4.82 -18.63 16.09
CA GLY A 245 -4.88 -20.05 16.40
C GLY A 245 -5.72 -20.30 17.65
N TYR A 246 -6.47 -21.40 17.66
CA TYR A 246 -7.37 -21.72 18.78
C TYR A 246 -6.67 -21.78 20.15
N PRO A 247 -5.47 -22.37 20.30
CA PRO A 247 -4.84 -22.45 21.62
C PRO A 247 -4.54 -21.07 22.23
N LEU A 248 -3.95 -20.16 21.44
CA LEU A 248 -3.65 -18.80 21.89
C LEU A 248 -4.94 -18.02 22.16
N ALA A 249 -5.95 -18.16 21.29
CA ALA A 249 -7.24 -17.48 21.44
C ALA A 249 -7.96 -17.88 22.73
N ILE A 250 -7.99 -19.18 23.04
CA ILE A 250 -8.60 -19.70 24.28
C ILE A 250 -7.86 -19.16 25.50
N LEU A 251 -6.53 -19.20 25.51
CA LEU A 251 -5.72 -18.65 26.61
C LEU A 251 -5.94 -17.14 26.77
N ALA A 252 -6.00 -16.39 25.66
CA ALA A 252 -6.27 -14.95 25.68
C ALA A 252 -7.66 -14.62 26.22
N LEU A 253 -8.68 -15.41 25.84
CA LEU A 253 -10.04 -15.26 26.36
C LEU A 253 -10.09 -15.54 27.86
N VAL A 254 -9.52 -16.66 28.32
CA VAL A 254 -9.43 -17.00 29.74
C VAL A 254 -8.72 -15.88 30.50
N GLY A 255 -7.56 -15.44 30.02
CA GLY A 255 -6.79 -14.37 30.65
C GLY A 255 -7.57 -13.07 30.76
N THR A 256 -8.27 -12.68 29.70
CA THR A 256 -9.08 -11.46 29.68
C THR A 256 -10.22 -11.50 30.69
N LEU A 257 -10.98 -12.61 30.69
CA LEU A 257 -12.15 -12.77 31.57
C LEU A 257 -11.74 -12.83 33.04
N PHE A 258 -10.72 -13.63 33.38
CA PHE A 258 -10.25 -13.75 34.75
C PHE A 258 -9.55 -12.48 35.25
N TRP A 259 -8.74 -11.83 34.42
CA TRP A 259 -8.10 -10.56 34.80
C TRP A 259 -9.15 -9.47 35.04
N GLY A 260 -10.14 -9.34 34.14
CA GLY A 260 -11.25 -8.41 34.31
C GLY A 260 -12.07 -8.70 35.57
N TYR A 261 -12.44 -9.97 35.81
CA TYR A 261 -13.15 -10.39 37.01
C TYR A 261 -12.37 -10.07 38.30
N ARG A 262 -11.06 -10.33 38.32
CA ARG A 262 -10.21 -10.02 39.47
C ARG A 262 -10.18 -8.53 39.78
N ILE A 263 -10.18 -7.67 38.76
CA ILE A 263 -10.25 -6.20 38.95
C ILE A 263 -11.56 -5.82 39.66
N LEU A 264 -12.69 -6.42 39.25
CA LEU A 264 -14.01 -6.14 39.84
C LEU A 264 -14.16 -6.67 41.28
N GLN A 265 -13.52 -7.79 41.60
CA GLN A 265 -13.61 -8.39 42.94
C GLN A 265 -12.65 -7.79 43.98
N MET A 266 -11.68 -6.98 43.54
CA MET A 266 -10.66 -6.45 44.43
C MET A 266 -11.23 -5.40 45.39
N ARG A 267 -11.33 -5.75 46.68
CA ARG A 267 -11.45 -4.79 47.80
C ARG A 267 -10.12 -4.07 48.05
N ARG A 268 -9.54 -3.44 47.03
CA ARG A 268 -8.27 -2.71 47.11
C ARG A 268 -8.49 -1.20 47.14
N SER A 269 -7.44 -0.46 47.49
CA SER A 269 -7.44 1.00 47.32
C SER A 269 -7.61 1.36 45.84
N TRP A 270 -8.36 2.43 45.58
CA TRP A 270 -8.64 2.96 44.23
C TRP A 270 -7.39 3.03 43.35
N LYS A 271 -6.25 3.42 43.93
CA LYS A 271 -4.97 3.54 43.22
C LYS A 271 -4.52 2.24 42.56
N LYS A 272 -4.55 1.12 43.29
CA LYS A 272 -4.14 -0.20 42.77
C LYS A 272 -5.12 -0.72 41.73
N MET A 273 -6.43 -0.56 42.00
CA MET A 273 -7.47 -0.93 41.03
C MET A 273 -7.33 -0.13 39.73
N ALA A 274 -7.05 1.17 39.81
CA ALA A 274 -6.82 2.02 38.66
C ALA A 274 -5.56 1.64 37.87
N ASP A 275 -4.48 1.19 38.52
CA ASP A 275 -3.29 0.64 37.83
C ASP A 275 -3.65 -0.63 37.03
N ASP A 276 -4.30 -1.61 37.68
CA ASP A 276 -4.68 -2.89 37.05
C ASP A 276 -5.71 -2.66 35.92
N LEU A 277 -6.73 -1.82 36.15
CA LEU A 277 -7.73 -1.44 35.15
C LEU A 277 -7.08 -0.74 33.94
N SER A 278 -6.13 0.17 34.18
CA SER A 278 -5.45 0.87 33.10
C SER A 278 -4.71 -0.09 32.18
N LEU A 279 -3.97 -1.06 32.74
CA LEU A 279 -3.23 -2.04 31.95
C LEU A 279 -4.17 -2.99 31.21
N TRP A 280 -5.25 -3.44 31.86
CA TRP A 280 -6.28 -4.24 31.20
C TRP A 280 -6.93 -3.49 30.04
N MET A 281 -7.26 -2.20 30.20
CA MET A 281 -7.78 -1.37 29.11
C MET A 281 -6.76 -1.15 27.98
N LEU A 282 -5.49 -0.90 28.29
CA LEU A 282 -4.46 -0.73 27.25
C LEU A 282 -4.20 -2.02 26.46
N ILE A 283 -4.31 -3.19 27.08
CA ILE A 283 -4.05 -4.48 26.42
C ILE A 283 -5.33 -5.02 25.78
N THR A 284 -6.36 -5.31 26.58
CA THR A 284 -7.62 -5.86 26.10
C THR A 284 -8.43 -4.81 25.35
N GLY A 285 -8.56 -3.61 25.90
CA GLY A 285 -9.35 -2.55 25.28
C GLY A 285 -8.79 -2.10 23.93
N ALA A 286 -7.45 -1.99 23.78
CA ALA A 286 -6.85 -1.65 22.49
C ALA A 286 -7.01 -2.79 21.45
N TYR A 287 -6.84 -4.05 21.87
CA TYR A 287 -7.10 -5.21 21.00
C TYR A 287 -8.55 -5.23 20.51
N LEU A 288 -9.51 -5.08 21.42
CA LEU A 288 -10.93 -5.09 21.09
C LEU A 288 -11.34 -3.87 20.25
N ALA A 289 -10.85 -2.67 20.58
CA ALA A 289 -11.15 -1.47 19.80
C ALA A 289 -10.70 -1.62 18.34
N TYR A 290 -9.49 -2.13 18.12
CA TYR A 290 -8.96 -2.35 16.79
C TYR A 290 -9.70 -3.47 16.04
N LEU A 291 -9.98 -4.60 16.71
CA LEU A 291 -10.79 -5.69 16.14
C LEU A 291 -12.19 -5.20 15.74
N SER A 292 -12.88 -4.48 16.62
CA SER A 292 -14.22 -3.95 16.38
C SER A 292 -14.23 -2.92 15.26
N ALA A 293 -13.22 -2.04 15.18
CA ALA A 293 -13.12 -1.06 14.10
C ALA A 293 -12.99 -1.71 12.73
N HIS A 294 -12.12 -2.73 12.60
CA HIS A 294 -11.94 -3.45 11.34
C HIS A 294 -13.16 -4.33 10.99
N SER A 295 -13.77 -4.99 11.98
CA SER A 295 -15.03 -5.71 11.80
C SER A 295 -16.14 -4.79 11.29
N TYR A 296 -16.30 -3.60 11.89
CA TYR A 296 -17.29 -2.62 11.46
C TYR A 296 -16.97 -2.07 10.06
N SER A 297 -15.70 -1.75 9.79
CA SER A 297 -15.24 -1.26 8.48
C SER A 297 -15.57 -2.25 7.36
N TRP A 298 -15.24 -3.53 7.54
CA TRP A 298 -15.50 -4.58 6.55
C TRP A 298 -17.00 -4.86 6.35
N TRP A 299 -17.76 -4.89 7.44
CA TRP A 299 -19.20 -5.12 7.38
C TRP A 299 -19.98 -3.95 6.76
N SER A 300 -19.64 -2.72 7.15
CA SER A 300 -20.30 -1.53 6.61
C SER A 300 -19.83 -1.19 5.19
N GLY A 301 -18.67 -1.71 4.77
CA GLY A 301 -17.99 -1.33 3.52
C GLY A 301 -17.36 0.06 3.57
N LYS A 302 -17.14 0.61 4.78
CA LYS A 302 -16.52 1.92 4.98
C LYS A 302 -15.03 1.77 5.25
N GLY A 303 -14.23 2.76 4.88
CA GLY A 303 -12.79 2.77 5.21
C GLY A 303 -11.94 1.83 4.35
N ASN A 304 -12.45 1.42 3.19
CA ASN A 304 -11.71 0.67 2.15
C ASN A 304 -11.03 -0.60 2.67
N SER A 305 -11.67 -1.27 3.64
CA SER A 305 -11.22 -2.57 4.12
C SER A 305 -11.51 -3.65 3.09
N LEU A 306 -10.53 -4.53 2.89
CA LEU A 306 -10.61 -5.73 2.06
C LEU A 306 -10.87 -7.01 2.90
N GLY A 307 -11.17 -6.86 4.20
CA GLY A 307 -11.34 -8.02 5.10
C GLY A 307 -10.05 -8.84 5.28
N LEU A 308 -8.89 -8.25 5.02
CA LEU A 308 -7.60 -8.94 5.07
C LEU A 308 -7.25 -9.35 6.50
N VAL A 309 -7.12 -10.65 6.76
CA VAL A 309 -6.83 -11.17 8.12
C VAL A 309 -5.51 -10.65 8.69
N ARG A 310 -4.55 -10.29 7.82
CA ARG A 310 -3.23 -9.78 8.19
C ARG A 310 -3.28 -8.52 9.06
N VAL A 311 -4.29 -7.67 8.87
CA VAL A 311 -4.40 -6.39 9.58
C VAL A 311 -4.49 -6.57 11.09
N MET A 312 -5.04 -7.70 11.55
CA MET A 312 -5.12 -8.05 12.98
C MET A 312 -3.76 -8.34 13.61
N GLY A 313 -2.75 -8.71 12.81
CA GLY A 313 -1.38 -8.92 13.29
C GLY A 313 -0.78 -7.70 13.97
N ALA A 314 -1.29 -6.50 13.69
CA ALA A 314 -0.87 -5.28 14.36
C ALA A 314 -1.21 -5.24 15.87
N VAL A 315 -2.17 -6.05 16.34
CA VAL A 315 -2.59 -6.12 17.74
C VAL A 315 -2.47 -7.50 18.36
N THR A 316 -2.10 -8.54 17.60
CA THR A 316 -1.97 -9.89 18.15
C THR A 316 -0.92 -10.05 19.26
N PRO A 317 0.16 -9.26 19.36
CA PRO A 317 1.04 -9.33 20.54
C PRO A 317 0.32 -9.00 21.85
N LEU A 318 -0.75 -8.19 21.80
CA LEU A 318 -1.60 -7.96 22.97
C LEU A 318 -2.38 -9.22 23.35
N ALA A 319 -2.85 -9.99 22.36
CA ALA A 319 -3.47 -11.29 22.60
C ALA A 319 -2.50 -12.30 23.22
N ALA A 320 -1.22 -12.27 22.83
CA ALA A 320 -0.19 -13.07 23.49
C ALA A 320 0.01 -12.66 24.96
N ILE A 321 0.01 -11.36 25.28
CA ILE A 321 0.05 -10.88 26.67
C ILE A 321 -1.19 -11.35 27.46
N MET A 322 -2.38 -11.26 26.87
CA MET A 322 -3.62 -11.80 27.46
C MET A 322 -3.52 -13.31 27.68
N ALA A 323 -2.90 -14.05 26.75
CA ALA A 323 -2.69 -15.49 26.89
C ALA A 323 -1.75 -15.84 28.05
N VAL A 324 -0.71 -15.05 28.32
CA VAL A 324 0.13 -15.25 29.52
C VAL A 324 -0.67 -15.02 30.80
N ALA A 325 -1.57 -14.03 30.83
CA ALA A 325 -2.47 -13.83 31.96
C ALA A 325 -3.37 -15.08 32.17
N GLY A 326 -3.87 -15.66 31.07
CA GLY A 326 -4.64 -16.90 31.11
C GLY A 326 -3.86 -18.08 31.66
N LEU A 327 -2.62 -18.27 31.19
CA LEU A 327 -1.71 -19.31 31.70
C LEU A 327 -1.42 -19.14 33.18
N HIS A 328 -1.16 -17.91 33.63
CA HIS A 328 -0.93 -17.64 35.04
C HIS A 328 -2.15 -18.04 35.90
N HIS A 329 -3.36 -17.73 35.46
CA HIS A 329 -4.58 -18.11 36.18
C HIS A 329 -4.83 -19.62 36.16
N ILE A 330 -4.59 -20.29 35.03
CA ILE A 330 -4.66 -21.75 34.94
C ILE A 330 -3.64 -22.39 35.90
N GLY A 331 -2.40 -21.87 35.94
CA GLY A 331 -1.35 -22.32 36.87
C GLY A 331 -1.77 -22.18 38.33
N MET A 332 -2.39 -21.07 38.72
CA MET A 332 -2.93 -20.89 40.08
C MET A 332 -3.95 -21.96 40.47
N GLU A 333 -4.83 -22.37 39.54
CA GLU A 333 -5.83 -23.41 39.80
C GLU A 333 -5.23 -24.82 39.75
N LEU A 334 -4.35 -25.10 38.78
CA LEU A 334 -3.69 -26.41 38.61
C LEU A 334 -2.57 -26.66 39.62
N GLY A 335 -2.04 -25.64 40.29
CA GLY A 335 -1.12 -25.78 41.42
C GLY A 335 -1.71 -26.63 42.55
N LYS A 336 -3.04 -26.74 42.63
CA LYS A 336 -3.75 -27.67 43.52
C LYS A 336 -3.46 -29.15 43.19
N ILE A 337 -3.06 -29.45 41.96
CA ILE A 337 -2.81 -30.79 41.39
C ILE A 337 -1.29 -31.00 41.12
N LYS A 338 -0.41 -30.15 41.69
CA LYS A 338 1.07 -30.27 41.63
C LYS A 338 1.70 -30.19 40.23
N ILE A 339 1.04 -29.59 39.23
CA ILE A 339 1.67 -29.29 37.94
C ILE A 339 2.52 -28.02 38.07
N SER A 340 3.75 -28.06 37.56
CA SER A 340 4.65 -26.89 37.53
C SER A 340 4.20 -25.87 36.48
N ASP A 341 4.09 -24.59 36.87
CA ASP A 341 3.83 -23.45 35.95
C ASP A 341 4.79 -23.45 34.75
N ARG A 342 6.03 -23.88 34.96
CA ARG A 342 7.04 -23.95 33.90
C ARG A 342 6.73 -25.00 32.85
N LEU A 343 6.18 -26.15 33.26
CA LEU A 343 5.73 -27.18 32.32
C LEU A 343 4.51 -26.71 31.53
N LEU A 344 3.59 -26.00 32.19
CA LEU A 344 2.44 -25.37 31.51
C LEU A 344 2.91 -24.33 30.48
N ALA A 345 3.87 -23.48 30.83
CA ALA A 345 4.45 -22.49 29.93
C ALA A 345 5.14 -23.13 28.72
N ILE A 346 5.95 -24.18 28.93
CA ILE A 346 6.58 -24.95 27.83
C ILE A 346 5.52 -25.60 26.96
N GLY A 347 4.52 -26.25 27.56
CA GLY A 347 3.42 -26.88 26.83
C GLY A 347 2.65 -25.87 25.97
N ALA A 348 2.33 -24.70 26.52
CA ALA A 348 1.66 -23.63 25.78
C ALA A 348 2.50 -23.09 24.63
N ALA A 349 3.80 -22.88 24.85
CA ALA A 349 4.72 -22.47 23.79
C ALA A 349 4.76 -23.49 22.65
N ILE A 350 4.83 -24.79 22.96
CA ILE A 350 4.86 -25.87 21.95
C ILE A 350 3.53 -25.96 21.20
N ILE A 351 2.40 -25.93 21.92
CA ILE A 351 1.06 -26.05 21.33
C ILE A 351 0.75 -24.88 20.38
N VAL A 352 1.30 -23.69 20.62
CA VAL A 352 1.17 -22.54 19.70
C VAL A 352 2.22 -22.60 18.59
N ALA A 353 3.48 -22.90 18.93
CA ALA A 353 4.57 -22.87 17.96
C ALA A 353 4.50 -23.98 16.92
N LEU A 354 4.19 -25.22 17.32
CA LEU A 354 4.28 -26.38 16.43
C LEU A 354 3.29 -26.29 15.25
N PRO A 355 1.98 -25.98 15.44
CA PRO A 355 1.06 -25.83 14.32
C PRO A 355 1.41 -24.62 13.44
N THR A 356 1.86 -23.51 14.03
CA THR A 356 2.30 -22.34 13.28
C THR A 356 3.50 -22.67 12.41
N LEU A 357 4.50 -23.34 12.97
CA LEU A 357 5.67 -23.81 12.25
C LEU A 357 5.25 -24.78 11.15
N GLN A 358 4.50 -25.84 11.44
CA GLN A 358 4.05 -26.83 10.44
C GLN A 358 3.29 -26.18 9.27
N LYS A 359 2.36 -25.27 9.56
CA LYS A 359 1.58 -24.56 8.54
C LYS A 359 2.47 -23.73 7.62
N HIS A 360 3.52 -23.12 8.17
CA HIS A 360 4.38 -22.22 7.42
C HIS A 360 5.62 -22.91 6.85
N PHE A 361 6.13 -24.00 7.44
CA PHE A 361 7.35 -24.71 7.03
C PHE A 361 7.31 -25.18 5.57
N ASN A 362 6.11 -25.45 5.05
CA ASN A 362 5.84 -25.65 3.62
C ASN A 362 5.88 -24.32 2.87
N TYR A 363 7.01 -23.62 2.93
CA TYR A 363 7.25 -22.33 2.28
C TYR A 363 7.52 -22.49 0.78
N HIS A 364 6.57 -23.09 0.06
CA HIS A 364 6.60 -23.05 -1.39
C HIS A 364 6.24 -21.63 -1.87
N PRO A 365 6.91 -21.12 -2.92
CA PRO A 365 6.43 -19.96 -3.66
C PRO A 365 4.95 -20.13 -4.02
N SER A 366 4.19 -19.03 -4.06
CA SER A 366 2.81 -19.12 -4.56
C SER A 366 2.80 -19.54 -6.02
N ALA A 367 1.69 -20.10 -6.50
CA ALA A 367 1.54 -20.41 -7.93
C ALA A 367 1.85 -19.17 -8.80
N GLU A 368 1.35 -18.00 -8.41
CA GLU A 368 1.68 -16.71 -9.04
C GLU A 368 3.18 -16.40 -9.04
N GLU A 369 3.90 -16.63 -7.92
CA GLU A 369 5.34 -16.42 -7.86
C GLU A 369 6.12 -17.38 -8.78
N ILE A 370 5.70 -18.65 -8.86
CA ILE A 370 6.30 -19.65 -9.76
C ILE A 370 6.18 -19.18 -11.21
N GLU A 371 4.99 -18.73 -11.61
CA GLU A 371 4.75 -18.27 -12.98
C GLU A 371 5.51 -16.99 -13.33
N LEU A 372 5.62 -16.06 -12.39
CA LEU A 372 6.41 -14.84 -12.58
C LEU A 372 7.90 -15.16 -12.73
N ARG A 373 8.43 -16.11 -11.95
CA ARG A 373 9.80 -16.59 -12.12
C ARG A 373 10.00 -17.24 -13.48
N ARG A 374 9.04 -18.07 -13.92
CA ARG A 374 9.05 -18.70 -15.25
C ARG A 374 9.04 -17.66 -16.37
N SER A 375 8.29 -16.56 -16.21
CA SER A 375 8.30 -15.45 -17.18
C SER A 375 9.66 -14.75 -17.29
N VAL A 376 10.33 -14.54 -16.16
CA VAL A 376 11.67 -13.91 -16.13
C VAL A 376 12.75 -14.86 -16.66
N GLU A 377 12.63 -16.15 -16.38
CA GLU A 377 13.49 -17.18 -16.96
C GLU A 377 13.32 -17.29 -18.48
N TRP A 378 12.09 -17.22 -18.98
CA TRP A 378 11.82 -17.16 -20.42
C TRP A 378 12.48 -15.94 -21.06
N LEU A 379 12.38 -14.76 -20.45
CA LEU A 379 13.06 -13.54 -20.93
C LEU A 379 14.59 -13.72 -20.96
N LYS A 380 15.15 -14.37 -19.94
CA LYS A 380 16.59 -14.67 -19.86
C LYS A 380 17.03 -15.59 -21.00
N ASN A 381 16.30 -16.68 -21.22
CA ASN A 381 16.62 -17.68 -22.23
C ASN A 381 16.52 -17.14 -23.67
N ASN A 382 15.73 -16.08 -23.86
CA ASN A 382 15.58 -15.40 -25.15
C ASN A 382 16.45 -14.13 -25.30
N ASN A 383 17.36 -13.85 -24.35
CA ASN A 383 18.23 -12.66 -24.34
C ASN A 383 17.46 -11.32 -24.38
N LEU A 384 16.32 -11.26 -23.71
CA LEU A 384 15.42 -10.10 -23.70
C LEU A 384 15.52 -9.24 -22.42
N LEU A 385 16.31 -9.68 -21.42
CA LEU A 385 16.39 -9.02 -20.11
C LEU A 385 17.10 -7.66 -20.13
N ASP A 386 17.88 -7.33 -21.16
CA ASP A 386 18.57 -6.04 -21.26
C ASP A 386 17.69 -4.94 -21.85
N ARG A 387 16.53 -5.31 -22.40
CA ARG A 387 15.57 -4.35 -22.99
C ARG A 387 14.86 -3.55 -21.90
N LYS A 388 14.23 -2.46 -22.31
CA LYS A 388 13.32 -1.68 -21.45
C LYS A 388 12.05 -2.50 -21.18
N ILE A 389 11.65 -2.65 -19.92
CA ILE A 389 10.55 -3.52 -19.51
C ILE A 389 9.53 -2.74 -18.70
N TYR A 390 8.31 -2.64 -19.21
CA TYR A 390 7.15 -2.19 -18.47
C TYR A 390 6.41 -3.38 -17.88
N TYR A 391 6.00 -3.31 -16.63
CA TYR A 391 5.39 -4.44 -15.94
C TYR A 391 4.26 -4.01 -15.01
N PHE A 392 3.27 -4.89 -14.86
CA PHE A 392 2.14 -4.65 -13.99
C PHE A 392 2.35 -5.26 -12.60
N HIS A 393 2.77 -6.53 -12.52
CA HIS A 393 3.02 -7.17 -11.24
C HIS A 393 4.29 -6.61 -10.55
N PRO A 394 4.20 -6.02 -9.33
CA PRO A 394 5.34 -5.36 -8.66
C PRO A 394 6.58 -6.24 -8.44
N MET A 395 6.39 -7.55 -8.24
CA MET A 395 7.48 -8.52 -8.07
C MET A 395 8.39 -8.66 -9.30
N VAL A 396 7.89 -8.38 -10.51
CA VAL A 396 8.71 -8.45 -11.74
C VAL A 396 9.92 -7.53 -11.63
N GLY A 397 9.75 -6.33 -11.07
CA GLY A 397 10.86 -5.41 -10.85
C GLY A 397 11.93 -6.00 -9.93
N ILE A 398 11.55 -6.72 -8.87
CA ILE A 398 12.52 -7.38 -7.98
C ILE A 398 13.25 -8.51 -8.71
N LEU A 399 12.51 -9.35 -9.45
CA LEU A 399 13.09 -10.48 -10.18
C LEU A 399 14.01 -10.03 -11.33
N THR A 400 13.79 -8.85 -11.88
CA THR A 400 14.57 -8.27 -12.99
C THR A 400 15.54 -7.16 -12.55
N ASN A 401 15.66 -6.90 -11.24
CA ASN A 401 16.46 -5.82 -10.65
C ASN A 401 16.17 -4.43 -11.24
N ARG A 402 14.88 -4.07 -11.30
CA ARG A 402 14.33 -2.81 -11.83
C ARG A 402 13.54 -2.05 -10.77
N GLY A 403 13.52 -0.73 -10.90
CA GLY A 403 12.76 0.17 -10.03
C GLY A 403 11.30 0.30 -10.46
N ALA A 404 10.45 0.74 -9.53
CA ALA A 404 9.03 1.00 -9.80
C ALA A 404 8.77 2.24 -10.66
N PHE A 405 9.64 3.24 -10.54
CA PHE A 405 9.49 4.54 -11.18
C PHE A 405 10.17 4.53 -12.55
N GLU A 406 9.66 5.36 -13.47
CA GLU A 406 10.15 5.46 -14.84
C GLU A 406 11.65 5.75 -14.91
N ASP A 407 12.40 4.84 -15.53
CA ASP A 407 13.82 4.98 -15.81
C ASP A 407 14.20 4.37 -17.18
N GLU A 408 15.49 4.28 -17.47
CA GLU A 408 16.03 3.71 -18.71
C GLU A 408 15.75 2.21 -18.87
N LYS A 409 15.54 1.48 -17.77
CA LYS A 409 15.30 0.03 -17.74
C LYS A 409 13.81 -0.32 -17.73
N GLY A 410 12.95 0.64 -17.43
CA GLY A 410 11.50 0.49 -17.51
C GLY A 410 10.75 1.15 -16.36
N ALA A 411 9.55 0.65 -16.09
CA ALA A 411 8.73 1.14 -14.99
C ALA A 411 7.64 0.13 -14.62
N MET A 412 7.16 0.23 -13.38
CA MET A 412 5.90 -0.37 -12.98
C MET A 412 4.74 0.49 -13.49
N LYS A 413 3.70 -0.14 -14.01
CA LYS A 413 2.52 0.52 -14.59
C LYS A 413 1.25 0.30 -13.75
N VAL A 414 1.45 0.11 -12.45
CA VAL A 414 0.43 0.12 -11.39
C VAL A 414 0.89 0.98 -10.22
N HIS A 415 -0.05 1.37 -9.34
CA HIS A 415 0.11 2.24 -8.16
C HIS A 415 0.57 3.67 -8.43
N PHE A 416 1.68 3.87 -9.14
CA PHE A 416 2.36 5.16 -9.31
C PHE A 416 2.15 5.80 -10.68
N ALA A 417 1.95 4.97 -11.72
CA ALA A 417 1.76 5.42 -13.09
C ALA A 417 0.70 4.54 -13.76
N GLY A 418 -0.19 5.18 -14.54
CA GLY A 418 -1.07 4.46 -15.44
C GLY A 418 -0.30 3.91 -16.65
N PHE A 419 -0.88 2.91 -17.30
CA PHE A 419 -0.38 2.43 -18.57
C PHE A 419 -1.07 3.16 -19.73
N GLN A 420 -0.29 3.63 -20.69
CA GLN A 420 -0.78 4.05 -21.99
C GLN A 420 0.11 3.41 -23.05
N ALA A 421 -0.51 2.76 -24.04
CA ALA A 421 0.19 2.09 -25.13
C ALA A 421 1.19 3.00 -25.86
N ASP A 422 0.84 4.28 -25.97
CA ASP A 422 1.60 5.30 -26.71
C ASP A 422 2.89 5.70 -25.95
N GLN A 423 2.95 5.50 -24.64
CA GLN A 423 4.13 5.82 -23.82
C GLN A 423 5.24 4.77 -23.93
N VAL A 424 4.91 3.58 -24.45
CA VAL A 424 5.86 2.47 -24.56
C VAL A 424 6.81 2.74 -25.71
N THR A 425 8.12 2.78 -25.41
CA THR A 425 9.16 3.02 -26.40
C THR A 425 9.24 1.88 -27.41
N PRO A 426 9.59 2.16 -28.68
CA PRO A 426 9.94 1.12 -29.65
C PRO A 426 10.87 0.07 -29.02
N GLU A 427 10.63 -1.19 -29.35
CA GLU A 427 11.41 -2.31 -28.83
C GLU A 427 11.36 -2.48 -27.28
N ALA A 428 10.49 -1.81 -26.54
CA ALA A 428 10.27 -2.16 -25.14
C ALA A 428 9.36 -3.39 -25.02
N LEU A 429 9.50 -4.07 -23.89
CA LEU A 429 8.65 -5.19 -23.51
C LEU A 429 7.56 -4.71 -22.55
N VAL A 430 6.37 -5.31 -22.66
CA VAL A 430 5.28 -5.13 -21.70
C VAL A 430 4.93 -6.50 -21.12
N ILE A 431 5.15 -6.67 -19.82
CA ILE A 431 4.80 -7.87 -19.07
C ILE A 431 3.47 -7.62 -18.38
N TRP A 432 2.40 -8.09 -19.02
CA TRP A 432 1.05 -8.00 -18.51
C TRP A 432 0.71 -9.27 -17.71
N ASP A 433 0.09 -9.10 -16.55
CA ASP A 433 -0.42 -10.21 -15.74
C ASP A 433 -1.92 -10.01 -15.46
N ALA A 434 -2.63 -11.13 -15.34
CA ALA A 434 -4.09 -11.12 -15.16
C ALA A 434 -4.55 -10.56 -13.80
N HIS A 435 -3.66 -10.44 -12.82
CA HIS A 435 -3.99 -9.94 -11.48
C HIS A 435 -3.96 -8.41 -11.44
N PHE A 436 -2.82 -7.79 -11.72
CA PHE A 436 -2.62 -6.36 -11.60
C PHE A 436 -2.96 -5.60 -12.87
N GLY A 437 -2.75 -6.20 -14.06
CA GLY A 437 -3.02 -5.61 -15.36
C GLY A 437 -4.41 -4.98 -15.49
N PRO A 438 -5.50 -5.77 -15.38
CA PRO A 438 -6.85 -5.26 -15.57
C PRO A 438 -7.37 -4.51 -14.34
N ASN A 439 -7.02 -4.94 -13.12
CA ASN A 439 -7.62 -4.42 -11.90
C ASN A 439 -7.01 -3.07 -11.48
N GLU A 440 -5.68 -3.01 -11.36
CA GLU A 440 -4.98 -1.83 -10.86
C GLU A 440 -4.39 -0.99 -12.00
N GLY A 441 -3.81 -1.67 -13.00
CA GLY A 441 -3.23 -1.05 -14.19
C GLY A 441 -4.24 -0.62 -15.24
N GLN A 442 -5.51 -1.02 -15.09
CA GLN A 442 -6.63 -0.63 -15.97
C GLN A 442 -6.36 -0.95 -17.45
N THR A 443 -5.57 -1.98 -17.71
CA THR A 443 -5.20 -2.42 -19.05
C THR A 443 -5.77 -3.81 -19.26
N SER A 444 -6.79 -3.94 -20.10
CA SER A 444 -7.33 -5.25 -20.45
C SER A 444 -6.38 -5.98 -21.38
N LEU A 445 -6.43 -7.31 -21.39
CA LEU A 445 -5.60 -8.09 -22.31
C LEU A 445 -5.99 -7.79 -23.77
N GLU A 446 -7.30 -7.66 -24.01
CA GLU A 446 -7.89 -7.34 -25.29
C GLU A 446 -7.33 -6.02 -25.84
N SER A 447 -7.17 -5.01 -24.98
CA SER A 447 -6.60 -3.72 -25.39
C SER A 447 -5.16 -3.81 -25.90
N LEU A 448 -4.39 -4.79 -25.44
CA LEU A 448 -3.02 -5.03 -25.93
C LEU A 448 -3.03 -5.90 -27.19
N LEU A 449 -3.91 -6.89 -27.28
CA LEU A 449 -4.05 -7.78 -28.45
C LEU A 449 -4.61 -7.07 -29.68
N GLU A 450 -5.57 -6.16 -29.49
CA GLU A 450 -6.19 -5.37 -30.57
C GLU A 450 -5.30 -4.21 -31.02
N ASN A 451 -4.28 -3.84 -30.24
CA ASN A 451 -3.42 -2.72 -30.57
C ASN A 451 -2.32 -3.17 -31.56
N PRO A 452 -2.31 -2.66 -32.80
CA PRO A 452 -1.37 -3.09 -33.84
C PRO A 452 0.09 -2.75 -33.53
N SER A 453 0.35 -1.88 -32.56
CA SER A 453 1.71 -1.54 -32.14
C SER A 453 2.36 -2.58 -31.23
N PHE A 454 1.60 -3.57 -30.76
CA PHE A 454 2.11 -4.64 -29.91
C PHE A 454 2.09 -5.98 -30.62
N LYS A 455 3.19 -6.70 -30.50
CA LYS A 455 3.32 -8.09 -30.91
C LYS A 455 3.37 -8.97 -29.67
N LEU A 456 2.44 -9.92 -29.57
CA LEU A 456 2.50 -10.94 -28.52
C LEU A 456 3.70 -11.88 -28.78
N LEU A 457 4.61 -11.99 -27.82
CA LEU A 457 5.76 -12.89 -27.91
C LEU A 457 5.48 -14.24 -27.28
N THR A 458 4.84 -14.27 -26.11
CA THR A 458 4.50 -15.50 -25.40
C THR A 458 3.36 -15.30 -24.42
N GLU A 459 2.64 -16.39 -24.14
CA GLU A 459 1.65 -16.51 -23.08
C GLU A 459 2.09 -17.63 -22.13
N ILE A 460 2.03 -17.36 -20.82
CA ILE A 460 2.46 -18.26 -19.76
C ILE A 460 1.25 -18.50 -18.85
N THR A 461 0.80 -19.74 -18.79
CA THR A 461 -0.37 -20.18 -18.00
C THR A 461 0.02 -21.21 -16.94
N PRO A 462 -0.49 -21.12 -15.71
CA PRO A 462 -0.26 -22.12 -14.67
C PRO A 462 -0.62 -23.53 -15.13
N GLU A 463 0.17 -24.53 -14.70
CA GLU A 463 -0.18 -25.95 -14.91
C GLU A 463 -1.50 -26.31 -14.21
N ILE A 464 -1.70 -25.74 -13.01
CA ILE A 464 -2.95 -25.83 -12.26
C ILE A 464 -3.61 -24.45 -12.30
N PRO A 465 -4.69 -24.28 -13.08
CA PRO A 465 -5.38 -23.01 -13.19
C PRO A 465 -5.88 -22.51 -11.83
N PHE A 466 -5.71 -21.22 -11.58
CA PHE A 466 -6.27 -20.54 -10.42
C PHE A 466 -6.78 -19.16 -10.81
N LYS A 467 -7.70 -18.63 -10.00
CA LYS A 467 -8.33 -17.33 -10.25
C LYS A 467 -7.70 -16.23 -9.42
N THR A 468 -7.62 -15.05 -10.01
CA THR A 468 -7.18 -13.81 -9.38
C THR A 468 -8.35 -12.99 -8.83
N LEU A 469 -8.02 -11.89 -8.17
CA LEU A 469 -9.00 -10.83 -7.87
C LEU A 469 -9.73 -10.41 -9.15
N GLY A 470 -11.06 -10.32 -9.11
CA GLY A 470 -11.89 -10.08 -10.30
C GLY A 470 -12.31 -11.34 -11.06
N GLY A 471 -11.92 -12.54 -10.61
CA GLY A 471 -12.47 -13.81 -11.09
C GLY A 471 -11.88 -14.33 -12.41
N LYS A 472 -10.80 -13.71 -12.89
CA LYS A 472 -10.07 -14.08 -14.12
C LYS A 472 -9.04 -15.17 -13.83
N ASP A 473 -8.86 -16.08 -14.80
CA ASP A 473 -7.81 -17.09 -14.72
C ASP A 473 -6.43 -16.42 -14.82
N PHE A 474 -5.50 -16.83 -13.95
CA PHE A 474 -4.17 -16.26 -13.94
C PHE A 474 -3.39 -16.65 -15.20
N LYS A 475 -2.78 -15.65 -15.84
CA LYS A 475 -1.82 -15.82 -16.92
C LYS A 475 -0.90 -14.60 -16.99
N ILE A 476 0.24 -14.77 -17.66
CA ILE A 476 1.18 -13.69 -17.97
C ILE A 476 1.37 -13.66 -19.48
N CYS A 477 1.23 -12.47 -20.07
CA CYS A 477 1.46 -12.23 -21.49
C CYS A 477 2.61 -11.24 -21.65
N ILE A 478 3.58 -11.59 -22.51
CA ILE A 478 4.72 -10.73 -22.80
C ILE A 478 4.55 -10.18 -24.22
N PHE A 479 4.45 -8.86 -24.31
CA PHE A 479 4.34 -8.13 -25.57
C PHE A 479 5.64 -7.40 -25.88
N GLU A 480 5.91 -7.23 -27.17
CA GLU A 480 6.95 -6.35 -27.70
C GLU A 480 6.28 -5.18 -28.42
N LYS A 481 6.75 -3.95 -28.13
CA LYS A 481 6.38 -2.78 -28.93
C LYS A 481 7.11 -2.87 -30.27
N ASP A 482 6.34 -2.94 -31.34
CA ASP A 482 6.87 -2.97 -32.70
C ASP A 482 7.68 -1.70 -32.98
N LYS A 483 8.90 -1.90 -33.48
CA LYS A 483 9.85 -0.82 -33.80
C LYS A 483 9.45 -0.05 -35.05
N ASP A 484 8.76 -0.73 -35.97
CA ASP A 484 8.38 -0.20 -37.26
C ASP A 484 6.97 0.41 -37.20
N PHE A 485 6.25 0.21 -36.09
CA PHE A 485 4.96 0.84 -35.87
C PHE A 485 5.10 2.36 -35.78
N LYS A 486 4.38 3.03 -36.67
CA LYS A 486 4.21 4.48 -36.65
C LYS A 486 2.73 4.79 -36.51
N ILE A 487 2.42 5.81 -35.72
CA ILE A 487 1.09 6.41 -35.72
C ILE A 487 0.96 7.19 -37.04
N THR A 488 0.29 6.58 -38.01
CA THR A 488 0.02 7.17 -39.32
C THR A 488 -1.24 8.02 -39.28
N GLY A 489 -1.29 9.05 -40.14
CA GLY A 489 -2.44 9.94 -40.25
C GLY A 489 -3.15 9.80 -41.57
N GLU A 490 -4.47 9.91 -41.54
CA GLU A 490 -5.28 10.02 -42.76
C GLU A 490 -5.43 11.50 -43.14
N ALA A 491 -5.39 11.79 -44.44
CA ALA A 491 -5.60 13.15 -44.92
C ALA A 491 -7.07 13.56 -44.69
N ASP A 492 -7.28 14.60 -43.88
CA ASP A 492 -8.59 15.22 -43.72
C ASP A 492 -8.63 16.51 -44.55
N SER A 493 -9.38 16.46 -45.65
CA SER A 493 -9.50 17.56 -46.60
C SER A 493 -10.20 18.79 -46.02
N THR A 494 -10.98 18.62 -44.94
CA THR A 494 -11.72 19.72 -44.30
C THR A 494 -10.86 20.48 -43.30
N LEU A 495 -9.99 19.76 -42.57
CA LEU A 495 -9.10 20.35 -41.58
C LEU A 495 -7.76 20.80 -42.18
N HIS A 496 -7.43 20.35 -43.40
CA HIS A 496 -6.10 20.48 -44.00
C HIS A 496 -4.98 19.86 -43.13
N TRP A 497 -5.31 18.79 -42.39
CA TRP A 497 -4.41 18.06 -41.51
C TRP A 497 -4.22 16.62 -42.01
N PHE A 498 -3.09 16.02 -41.68
CA PHE A 498 -2.98 14.57 -41.57
C PHE A 498 -3.40 14.17 -40.17
N VAL A 499 -4.65 13.73 -40.00
CA VAL A 499 -5.22 13.40 -38.70
C VAL A 499 -4.75 12.03 -38.27
N ILE A 500 -4.04 11.98 -37.14
CA ILE A 500 -3.50 10.76 -36.54
C ILE A 500 -4.38 10.21 -35.42
N ARG A 501 -5.22 11.05 -34.80
CA ARG A 501 -6.16 10.62 -33.76
C ARG A 501 -7.41 11.47 -33.79
N LYS A 502 -8.58 10.84 -33.65
CA LYS A 502 -9.85 11.48 -33.31
C LYS A 502 -10.45 10.74 -32.11
N GLU A 503 -10.85 11.47 -31.09
CA GLU A 503 -11.47 10.91 -29.88
C GLU A 503 -12.74 11.72 -29.56
N GLY A 504 -13.90 11.13 -29.89
CA GLY A 504 -15.22 11.65 -29.54
C GLY A 504 -15.86 10.91 -28.37
N PHE A 505 -15.11 10.05 -27.65
CA PHE A 505 -15.55 9.35 -26.44
C PHE A 505 -16.78 8.41 -26.60
N GLU A 506 -17.13 8.04 -27.84
CA GLU A 506 -18.31 7.25 -28.18
C GLU A 506 -18.25 5.77 -27.77
N LYS A 507 -17.06 5.26 -27.45
CA LYS A 507 -16.82 3.86 -27.03
C LYS A 507 -16.26 3.80 -25.61
N PRO A 508 -17.03 4.18 -24.58
CA PRO A 508 -16.53 4.21 -23.21
C PRO A 508 -16.30 2.79 -22.68
N ASP A 509 -15.09 2.53 -22.18
CA ASP A 509 -14.83 1.33 -21.37
C ASP A 509 -15.63 1.35 -20.05
N GLU A 510 -15.64 0.21 -19.36
CA GLU A 510 -16.43 -0.02 -18.14
C GLU A 510 -16.17 0.99 -17.01
N LYS A 511 -14.98 1.61 -16.97
CA LYS A 511 -14.56 2.59 -15.96
C LYS A 511 -14.74 4.03 -16.45
N SER A 512 -14.55 4.26 -17.74
CA SER A 512 -14.83 5.51 -18.46
C SER A 512 -16.31 5.87 -18.42
N ARG A 513 -17.22 4.90 -18.23
CA ARG A 513 -18.66 5.15 -18.02
C ARG A 513 -19.01 6.12 -16.89
N LYS A 514 -18.20 6.19 -15.82
CA LYS A 514 -18.40 7.16 -14.72
C LYS A 514 -17.85 8.55 -15.02
N LYS A 515 -17.12 8.67 -16.13
CA LYS A 515 -16.30 9.81 -16.56
C LYS A 515 -16.77 10.39 -17.89
N ILE A 516 -17.81 9.82 -18.48
CA ILE A 516 -18.52 10.35 -19.63
C ILE A 516 -19.83 11.01 -19.18
N ASP A 517 -20.29 11.97 -19.95
CA ASP A 517 -21.58 12.63 -19.77
C ASP A 517 -22.40 12.51 -21.05
N SER A 518 -23.66 12.12 -20.93
CA SER A 518 -24.62 12.04 -22.03
C SER A 518 -25.61 13.22 -22.08
N THR A 519 -25.56 14.11 -21.08
CA THR A 519 -26.49 15.24 -20.94
C THR A 519 -25.98 16.52 -21.63
N GLN A 520 -24.66 16.71 -21.66
CA GLN A 520 -24.00 17.81 -22.36
C GLN A 520 -22.91 17.26 -23.24
N VAL A 521 -23.16 17.29 -24.55
CA VAL A 521 -22.34 16.68 -25.58
C VAL A 521 -22.19 17.68 -26.73
N HIS A 522 -21.02 17.75 -27.35
CA HIS A 522 -20.80 18.60 -28.51
C HIS A 522 -21.27 17.88 -29.77
N THR A 523 -20.76 16.68 -30.03
CA THR A 523 -21.27 15.78 -31.07
C THR A 523 -21.36 14.33 -30.59
N GLY A 524 -22.21 13.52 -31.23
CA GLY A 524 -22.39 12.13 -30.82
C GLY A 524 -23.32 11.97 -29.62
N LYS A 525 -22.98 11.02 -28.73
CA LYS A 525 -23.78 10.63 -27.56
C LYS A 525 -23.09 10.90 -26.24
N TYR A 526 -21.76 11.05 -26.23
CA TYR A 526 -21.00 11.16 -25.00
C TYR A 526 -19.90 12.22 -25.10
N SER A 527 -19.70 12.98 -24.03
CA SER A 527 -18.51 13.81 -23.82
C SER A 527 -17.73 13.36 -22.60
N ARG A 528 -16.48 13.82 -22.44
CA ARG A 528 -15.62 13.48 -21.31
C ARG A 528 -15.76 14.50 -20.17
N LEU A 529 -16.27 14.08 -19.02
CA LEU A 529 -16.47 14.91 -17.82
C LEU A 529 -15.22 14.95 -16.91
N MET A 530 -14.50 16.06 -16.89
CA MET A 530 -13.43 16.30 -15.91
C MET A 530 -14.02 16.82 -14.60
N SER A 531 -13.77 16.10 -13.50
CA SER A 531 -14.22 16.51 -12.15
C SER A 531 -13.20 17.40 -11.45
N GLU A 532 -13.59 17.99 -10.30
CA GLU A 532 -12.69 18.79 -9.44
C GLU A 532 -11.49 18.02 -8.86
N LYS A 533 -11.44 16.70 -9.06
CA LYS A 533 -10.30 15.86 -8.66
C LYS A 533 -9.29 15.66 -9.79
N GLU A 534 -9.63 16.04 -11.02
CA GLU A 534 -8.83 15.81 -12.22
C GLU A 534 -8.20 17.13 -12.70
N GLU A 535 -6.89 17.26 -12.45
CA GLU A 535 -6.09 18.42 -12.89
C GLU A 535 -5.66 18.31 -14.35
N PHE A 536 -5.47 17.09 -14.86
CA PHE A 536 -5.00 16.84 -16.22
C PHE A 536 -5.87 15.80 -16.92
N LEU A 537 -6.15 16.02 -18.20
CA LEU A 537 -6.70 15.01 -19.12
C LEU A 537 -5.73 14.83 -20.29
N GLU A 538 -4.95 13.75 -20.25
CA GLU A 538 -3.94 13.44 -21.26
C GLU A 538 -4.58 12.77 -22.49
N PHE A 539 -4.22 13.26 -23.69
CA PHE A 539 -4.62 12.70 -24.98
C PHE A 539 -3.47 12.04 -25.73
N LEU A 540 -2.24 12.52 -25.50
CA LEU A 540 -1.02 11.94 -26.02
C LEU A 540 0.08 12.06 -24.99
N ASN A 541 0.85 11.00 -24.83
CA ASN A 541 2.15 11.02 -24.17
C ASN A 541 2.99 9.95 -24.86
N SER A 542 3.86 10.35 -25.79
CA SER A 542 4.54 9.39 -26.66
C SER A 542 5.96 9.82 -27.03
N PRO A 543 6.90 8.88 -27.17
CA PRO A 543 8.21 9.15 -27.76
C PRO A 543 8.04 9.70 -29.18
N VAL A 544 8.83 10.71 -29.56
CA VAL A 544 8.72 11.33 -30.89
C VAL A 544 8.94 10.32 -32.02
N GLN A 545 9.71 9.25 -31.79
CA GLN A 545 9.94 8.17 -32.75
C GLN A 545 8.70 7.36 -33.13
N THR A 546 7.65 7.31 -32.31
CA THR A 546 6.43 6.55 -32.64
C THR A 546 5.53 7.32 -33.61
N LEU A 547 5.80 8.62 -33.78
CA LEU A 547 5.08 9.49 -34.69
C LEU A 547 5.60 9.28 -36.11
N ASP A 548 4.71 9.16 -37.10
CA ASP A 548 5.09 9.16 -38.52
C ASP A 548 5.48 10.58 -38.98
N LEU A 549 6.58 11.08 -38.43
CA LEU A 549 7.26 12.26 -38.96
C LEU A 549 7.97 11.77 -40.23
N LYS A 550 7.44 12.09 -41.42
CA LYS A 550 8.00 11.73 -42.74
C LYS A 550 9.37 12.39 -42.99
N ASN A 551 10.33 12.19 -42.11
CA ASN A 551 11.70 12.71 -42.10
C ASN A 551 11.85 14.24 -42.29
N THR A 552 10.86 15.03 -41.87
CA THR A 552 10.84 16.49 -42.06
C THR A 552 10.36 17.22 -40.81
N ASP A 553 10.83 18.46 -40.63
CA ASP A 553 10.30 19.38 -39.63
C ASP A 553 8.78 19.51 -39.83
N SER A 554 8.01 19.06 -38.83
CA SER A 554 6.56 18.94 -38.87
C SER A 554 5.92 19.72 -37.72
N THR A 555 4.77 20.33 -37.98
CA THR A 555 3.98 21.00 -36.94
C THR A 555 2.88 20.05 -36.47
N LEU A 556 3.03 19.53 -35.25
CA LEU A 556 1.97 18.79 -34.57
C LEU A 556 0.85 19.77 -34.23
N ARG A 557 -0.39 19.43 -34.58
CA ARG A 557 -1.59 20.21 -34.25
C ARG A 557 -2.52 19.37 -33.40
N ALA A 558 -3.04 19.98 -32.35
CA ALA A 558 -4.05 19.39 -31.50
C ALA A 558 -5.21 20.35 -31.31
N GLY A 559 -6.43 19.83 -31.41
CA GLY A 559 -7.68 20.56 -31.25
C GLY A 559 -8.62 19.83 -30.29
N VAL A 560 -9.42 20.56 -29.51
CA VAL A 560 -10.44 19.98 -28.63
C VAL A 560 -11.55 20.98 -28.34
N TRP A 561 -12.77 20.48 -28.14
CA TRP A 561 -13.88 21.29 -27.66
C TRP A 561 -13.99 21.19 -26.14
N ILE A 562 -14.13 22.32 -25.46
CA ILE A 562 -14.34 22.39 -24.01
C ILE A 562 -15.64 23.11 -23.68
N ASN A 563 -16.50 22.50 -22.86
CA ASN A 563 -17.69 23.15 -22.32
C ASN A 563 -17.42 23.65 -20.90
N TYR A 564 -17.44 24.96 -20.72
CA TYR A 564 -17.37 25.61 -19.41
C TYR A 564 -17.77 27.09 -19.48
N GLU A 565 -18.62 27.54 -18.56
CA GLU A 565 -18.94 28.96 -18.36
C GLU A 565 -18.82 29.32 -16.86
N PRO A 566 -18.25 30.48 -16.49
CA PRO A 566 -17.78 31.58 -17.35
C PRO A 566 -16.39 31.31 -17.99
N VAL A 567 -16.12 31.93 -19.14
CA VAL A 567 -14.84 31.79 -19.84
C VAL A 567 -13.78 32.70 -19.22
N ASP A 568 -12.82 32.11 -18.51
CA ASP A 568 -11.63 32.79 -17.98
C ASP A 568 -10.34 32.02 -18.38
N SER A 569 -9.28 32.78 -18.63
CA SER A 569 -7.93 32.33 -18.99
C SER A 569 -7.25 31.47 -17.92
N GLU A 570 -7.68 31.59 -16.66
CA GLU A 570 -7.14 30.87 -15.51
C GLU A 570 -7.73 29.47 -15.35
N ILE A 571 -8.84 29.12 -16.02
CA ILE A 571 -9.62 27.91 -15.67
C ILE A 571 -9.04 26.65 -16.31
N ALA A 572 -8.90 26.65 -17.63
CA ALA A 572 -8.42 25.51 -18.38
C ALA A 572 -7.57 25.94 -19.59
N ALA A 573 -6.65 25.07 -20.02
CA ALA A 573 -5.88 25.25 -21.24
C ALA A 573 -5.63 23.92 -21.95
N LEU A 574 -5.64 23.93 -23.28
CA LEU A 574 -5.04 22.86 -24.06
C LEU A 574 -3.53 23.09 -24.12
N VAL A 575 -2.72 22.07 -23.81
CA VAL A 575 -1.27 22.17 -23.75
C VAL A 575 -0.64 21.10 -24.63
N ALA A 576 0.37 21.51 -25.41
CA ALA A 576 1.28 20.61 -26.09
C ALA A 576 2.72 20.90 -25.62
N GLU A 577 3.44 19.87 -25.16
CA GLU A 577 4.82 19.99 -24.70
C GLU A 577 5.73 18.97 -25.37
N LEU A 578 6.99 19.36 -25.57
CA LEU A 578 8.07 18.53 -26.05
C LEU A 578 9.20 18.59 -25.02
N LYS A 579 9.61 17.42 -24.56
CA LYS A 579 10.72 17.25 -23.62
C LYS A 579 11.78 16.35 -24.24
N THR A 580 12.98 16.88 -24.41
CA THR A 580 14.20 16.11 -24.75
C THR A 580 15.13 16.11 -23.54
N LYS A 581 16.30 15.45 -23.65
CA LYS A 581 17.33 15.51 -22.60
C LYS A 581 17.88 16.92 -22.36
N GLU A 582 17.88 17.76 -23.41
CA GLU A 582 18.52 19.09 -23.39
C GLU A 582 17.53 20.25 -23.42
N LYS A 583 16.29 20.01 -23.87
CA LYS A 583 15.31 21.07 -24.15
C LYS A 583 13.94 20.71 -23.60
N TYR A 584 13.25 21.72 -23.08
CA TYR A 584 11.84 21.66 -22.73
C TYR A 584 11.11 22.82 -23.41
N LYS A 585 10.10 22.53 -24.22
CA LYS A 585 9.27 23.51 -24.92
C LYS A 585 7.81 23.16 -24.66
N TYR A 586 6.97 24.14 -24.35
CA TYR A 586 5.53 23.94 -24.29
C TYR A 586 4.79 25.11 -24.94
N ILE A 587 3.61 24.83 -25.47
CA ILE A 587 2.66 25.80 -26.03
C ILE A 587 1.31 25.50 -25.39
N SER A 588 0.59 26.54 -25.01
CA SER A 588 -0.73 26.40 -24.40
C SER A 588 -1.73 27.37 -25.01
N ALA A 589 -2.96 26.91 -25.17
CA ALA A 589 -4.12 27.70 -25.54
C ALA A 589 -5.10 27.72 -24.36
N PRO A 590 -5.11 28.79 -23.54
CA PRO A 590 -6.11 28.98 -22.50
C PRO A 590 -7.53 29.02 -23.06
N LEU A 591 -8.54 28.72 -22.24
CA LEU A 591 -9.95 28.69 -22.64
C LEU A 591 -10.41 30.04 -23.25
N SER A 592 -9.85 31.15 -22.77
CA SER A 592 -10.08 32.50 -23.32
C SER A 592 -9.68 32.63 -24.79
N ASN A 593 -8.74 31.81 -25.27
CA ASN A 593 -8.19 31.84 -26.62
C ASN A 593 -8.99 30.97 -27.60
N ALA A 594 -10.19 30.53 -27.21
CA ALA A 594 -11.05 29.73 -28.06
C ALA A 594 -11.31 30.41 -29.41
N THR A 595 -10.94 29.72 -30.48
CA THR A 595 -11.04 30.23 -31.86
C THR A 595 -12.48 30.18 -32.35
N ILE A 596 -13.28 29.24 -31.82
CA ILE A 596 -14.70 29.07 -32.15
C ILE A 596 -15.48 28.89 -30.84
N LYS A 597 -16.65 29.53 -30.75
CA LYS A 597 -17.55 29.45 -29.58
C LYS A 597 -18.97 29.12 -30.05
N GLN A 598 -19.56 28.05 -29.52
CA GLN A 598 -20.90 27.61 -29.91
C GLN A 598 -21.60 26.91 -28.73
N ASN A 599 -22.79 27.40 -28.32
CA ASN A 599 -23.64 26.75 -27.31
C ASN A 599 -22.89 26.38 -26.00
N GLY A 600 -22.04 27.28 -25.50
CA GLY A 600 -21.20 27.04 -24.30
C GLY A 600 -19.96 26.17 -24.53
N TRP A 601 -19.74 25.67 -25.76
CA TRP A 601 -18.54 24.96 -26.18
C TRP A 601 -17.52 25.90 -26.82
N HIS A 602 -16.26 25.64 -26.52
CA HIS A 602 -15.12 26.47 -26.87
C HIS A 602 -14.05 25.59 -27.52
N TYR A 603 -13.76 25.83 -28.81
CA TYR A 603 -12.72 25.09 -29.52
C TYR A 603 -11.35 25.70 -29.26
N LEU A 604 -10.43 24.88 -28.75
CA LEU A 604 -9.04 25.23 -28.51
C LEU A 604 -8.14 24.48 -29.47
N GLU A 605 -7.09 25.17 -29.95
CA GLU A 605 -6.09 24.58 -30.82
C GLU A 605 -4.68 25.01 -30.40
N VAL A 606 -3.74 24.06 -30.43
CA VAL A 606 -2.31 24.31 -30.26
C VAL A 606 -1.53 23.72 -31.42
N SER A 607 -0.44 24.38 -31.80
CA SER A 607 0.49 23.95 -32.84
C SER A 607 1.91 23.93 -32.29
N LEU A 608 2.57 22.78 -32.33
CA LEU A 608 3.92 22.58 -31.80
C LEU A 608 4.84 22.03 -32.90
N ASP A 609 5.85 22.81 -33.27
CA ASP A 609 6.89 22.35 -34.20
C ASP A 609 7.78 21.31 -33.55
N ILE A 610 7.92 20.16 -34.21
CA ILE A 610 8.80 19.05 -33.86
C ILE A 610 9.85 18.91 -34.98
N LYS A 611 11.13 18.98 -34.60
CA LYS A 611 12.25 18.84 -35.54
C LYS A 611 12.82 17.43 -35.51
N SER A 612 13.54 17.06 -36.56
CA SER A 612 14.25 15.77 -36.60
C SER A 612 15.26 15.60 -35.45
N ALA A 613 15.88 16.68 -34.99
CA ALA A 613 16.78 16.69 -33.84
C ALA A 613 16.07 16.35 -32.50
N ASP A 614 14.74 16.39 -32.46
CA ASP A 614 13.94 16.08 -31.28
C ASP A 614 13.51 14.60 -31.24
N ALA A 615 14.05 13.74 -32.12
CA ALA A 615 13.64 12.35 -32.26
C ALA A 615 13.78 11.52 -30.96
N GLU A 616 14.77 11.80 -30.11
CA GLU A 616 14.91 11.15 -28.79
C GLU A 616 14.02 11.77 -27.69
N GLY A 617 13.17 12.74 -28.06
CA GLY A 617 12.26 13.41 -27.16
C GLY A 617 10.96 12.66 -26.90
N ASN A 618 10.17 13.23 -25.99
CA ASN A 618 8.81 12.80 -25.68
C ASN A 618 7.86 13.98 -25.86
N VAL A 619 6.76 13.76 -26.58
CA VAL A 619 5.71 14.75 -26.77
C VAL A 619 4.51 14.41 -25.89
N LYS A 620 3.87 15.44 -25.33
CA LYS A 620 2.59 15.28 -24.63
C LYS A 620 1.57 16.30 -25.11
N VAL A 621 0.31 15.89 -25.13
CA VAL A 621 -0.86 16.73 -25.40
C VAL A 621 -1.93 16.44 -24.36
N TYR A 622 -2.40 17.47 -23.67
CA TYR A 622 -3.35 17.32 -22.57
C TYR A 622 -4.17 18.60 -22.32
N ILE A 623 -5.31 18.47 -21.67
CA ILE A 623 -6.00 19.60 -21.04
C ILE A 623 -5.46 19.78 -19.62
N TRP A 624 -5.08 21.00 -19.28
CA TRP A 624 -4.73 21.42 -17.92
C TRP A 624 -5.90 22.19 -17.30
N ASN A 625 -6.57 21.57 -16.33
CA ASN A 625 -7.64 22.16 -15.52
C ASN A 625 -7.04 22.82 -14.27
N LYS A 626 -6.48 24.01 -14.46
CA LYS A 626 -5.68 24.75 -13.48
C LYS A 626 -6.41 24.97 -12.16
N GLU A 627 -7.68 25.36 -12.22
CA GLU A 627 -8.50 25.62 -11.03
C GLU A 627 -9.30 24.41 -10.54
N LYS A 628 -9.09 23.24 -11.15
CA LYS A 628 -9.79 21.99 -10.80
C LYS A 628 -11.32 22.18 -10.78
N LYS A 629 -11.86 22.79 -11.84
CA LYS A 629 -13.30 22.95 -12.02
C LYS A 629 -13.92 21.73 -12.68
N THR A 630 -15.24 21.60 -12.57
CA THR A 630 -15.96 20.59 -13.36
C THR A 630 -16.18 21.11 -14.78
N LEU A 631 -15.55 20.48 -15.78
CA LEU A 631 -15.64 20.86 -17.20
C LEU A 631 -15.82 19.63 -18.09
N ARG A 632 -16.24 19.82 -19.34
CA ARG A 632 -16.39 18.73 -20.30
C ARG A 632 -15.48 18.94 -21.51
N ALA A 633 -14.90 17.86 -22.01
CA ALA A 633 -14.10 17.85 -23.22
C ALA A 633 -14.75 16.93 -24.26
N ASP A 634 -14.71 17.32 -25.52
CA ASP A 634 -15.30 16.57 -26.62
C ASP A 634 -14.51 16.76 -27.91
N ASP A 635 -14.68 15.83 -28.86
CA ASP A 635 -14.13 15.89 -30.22
C ASP A 635 -12.64 16.28 -30.26
N PHE A 636 -11.80 15.55 -29.53
CA PHE A 636 -10.36 15.76 -29.58
C PHE A 636 -9.81 15.29 -30.93
N ILE A 637 -8.97 16.12 -31.55
CA ILE A 637 -8.32 15.84 -32.83
C ILE A 637 -6.84 16.11 -32.69
N LEU A 638 -6.02 15.18 -33.19
CA LEU A 638 -4.57 15.30 -33.25
C LEU A 638 -4.12 14.99 -34.66
N GLY A 639 -3.19 15.78 -35.19
CA GLY A 639 -2.65 15.58 -36.53
C GLY A 639 -1.40 16.38 -36.80
N TYR A 640 -0.95 16.34 -38.04
CA TYR A 640 0.10 17.22 -38.56
C TYR A 640 -0.50 18.21 -39.56
N GLY A 641 -0.07 19.47 -39.52
CA GLY A 641 -0.43 20.42 -40.56
C GLY A 641 0.13 19.97 -41.91
N MET A 642 -0.68 20.01 -42.98
CA MET A 642 -0.13 19.91 -44.34
C MET A 642 0.77 21.12 -44.59
N ARG A 643 2.04 20.91 -44.98
CA ARG A 643 2.82 21.99 -45.62
C ARG A 643 2.08 22.32 -46.90
N MET A 644 1.41 23.48 -46.96
CA MET A 644 0.97 24.01 -48.24
C MET A 644 2.23 24.25 -49.09
N PRO A 645 2.20 23.89 -50.39
CA PRO A 645 3.31 24.14 -51.31
C PRO A 645 3.65 25.63 -51.41
#